data_AF-A0A9E5XYT4-F1
#
_entry.id   AF-A0A9E5XYT4-F1
#
_cell.length_a   1.000
_cell.length_b   1.000
_cell.length_c   1.000
_cell.angle_alpha   90.00
_cell.angle_beta   90.00
_cell.angle_gamma   90.00
#
_symmetry.space_group_name_H-M   'P 1'
#
loop_
_entity.id
_entity.type
_entity.pdbx_description
1 polymer ?
#
loop_
_entity_poly.entity_id
_entity_poly.type
_entity_poly.pdbx_seq_one_letter_code
_entity_poly.pdbx_strand_id
1 'polypeptide(L)'
;MTKKIIPNIIIILLIPVILSASSKLKYEDVYKVVLSGDKENAYTMLLAYQKQDPDFANVYFQLGLIAEDWAFEFNPYTEFYYTKLFIYNTKLYFNLAKLYLKDEKNKNRSYYKNAPVIPKGKKLQIEDINQYIDSQVEKIKDYEKHVIKIINLYNKSSDSYNECVSTFMKINSDYAKIKNIYLSDDKQLEKDMTKLKSDFDSTLIYFKKYKTALAEYPLNRYNQNYRLKDIITYRLDGLTYSGFLNDDILLWNYGKWVENVRNIKETVIKNNREEIFKQDKQIKQKIKALEYGEYFDDYAHFKLDNKFIYKIEKFDNNSLLIKLFKLNEAKINFLELFKKSINNPATITCCPIIKRAAYCINLNKQKKYADSINNIFINAIKPEEIKKYKTFYISEYDGLKGLKEYSFRQSLFFDAKQKDAMLNLKKHLYFTAFKINTDSLSYNNTPFQTQVTSPETNNNEPGKYYITDFKNTKEGTIWISGYTISENNKMQGYTAFSEDNKNIKFLSLNEKNDTANTCNLIIAPYKKGCYAVKTTKGTQINNTLVKYDNNGKIILSLNLPYHKIPRIIKYDDINNNIIIIFGGYKMNKISDDNKQIIYHLNPDDQLRTYEIKINAKIQFFDIVKRNKKLYLFGNFINFEDLSGNTVYSKAGTSENKTNILVTIINNGMIEKQIPFFDTQPVFGVKALKINSNTINILGYKTELKEQNFENLKTKELYYRLINPEGEKINSAWHD
;
A
#
# COMPACT_ATOMS: atom_id res chain seq x y z
N MET A 1 35.31 -2.65 -30.66
CA MET A 1 36.65 -2.06 -30.51
C MET A 1 37.65 -3.19 -30.28
N THR A 2 38.33 -3.53 -31.35
CA THR A 2 39.36 -4.56 -31.48
C THR A 2 40.67 -4.08 -30.87
N LYS A 3 41.22 -4.81 -29.88
CA LYS A 3 42.63 -4.66 -29.48
C LYS A 3 43.34 -6.01 -29.59
N LYS A 4 44.36 -5.96 -30.44
CA LYS A 4 45.16 -7.05 -30.99
C LYS A 4 45.98 -7.75 -29.91
N ILE A 5 45.99 -9.08 -30.00
CA ILE A 5 46.93 -9.97 -29.34
C ILE A 5 48.29 -9.78 -30.03
N ILE A 6 49.32 -9.41 -29.26
CA ILE A 6 50.71 -9.37 -29.69
C ILE A 6 51.31 -10.75 -29.36
N PRO A 7 51.89 -11.49 -30.33
CA PRO A 7 52.64 -12.69 -30.04
C PRO A 7 54.05 -12.30 -29.57
N ASN A 8 54.46 -12.81 -28.41
CA ASN A 8 55.85 -12.68 -27.97
C ASN A 8 56.75 -13.47 -28.92
N ILE A 9 57.60 -12.72 -29.61
CA ILE A 9 58.67 -13.16 -30.48
C ILE A 9 59.69 -13.92 -29.61
N ILE A 10 59.77 -15.23 -29.81
CA ILE A 10 60.90 -16.06 -29.37
C ILE A 10 62.05 -15.73 -30.32
N ILE A 11 62.97 -14.88 -29.89
CA ILE A 11 64.27 -14.72 -30.56
C ILE A 11 65.13 -15.91 -30.14
N ILE A 12 65.18 -16.90 -31.03
CA ILE A 12 66.20 -17.96 -31.01
C ILE A 12 67.53 -17.30 -31.35
N LEU A 13 68.33 -17.00 -30.32
CA LEU A 13 69.73 -16.63 -30.49
C LEU A 13 70.51 -17.92 -30.75
N LEU A 14 70.68 -18.22 -32.04
CA LEU A 14 71.62 -19.21 -32.57
C LEU A 14 73.04 -18.77 -32.20
N ILE A 15 73.52 -19.18 -31.03
CA ILE A 15 74.96 -19.19 -30.73
C ILE A 15 75.55 -20.42 -31.44
N PRO A 16 76.56 -20.25 -32.31
CA PRO A 16 77.24 -21.38 -32.91
C PRO A 16 77.94 -22.18 -31.81
N VAL A 17 77.57 -23.45 -31.68
CA VAL A 17 78.29 -24.44 -30.87
C VAL A 17 79.66 -24.61 -31.52
N ILE A 18 80.64 -23.85 -31.04
CA ILE A 18 82.05 -24.19 -31.23
C ILE A 18 82.25 -25.44 -30.38
N LEU A 19 82.30 -26.59 -31.05
CA LEU A 19 82.88 -27.83 -30.53
C LEU A 19 84.35 -27.57 -30.20
N SER A 20 84.58 -26.94 -29.05
CA SER A 20 85.87 -26.96 -28.38
C SER A 20 86.02 -28.38 -27.84
N ALA A 21 87.04 -29.08 -28.30
CA ALA A 21 87.51 -30.30 -27.66
C ALA A 21 87.55 -30.05 -26.14
N SER A 22 86.74 -30.80 -25.38
CA SER A 22 86.66 -30.70 -23.93
C SER A 22 88.03 -31.05 -23.35
N SER A 23 88.88 -30.04 -23.20
CA SER A 23 90.03 -30.12 -22.32
C SER A 23 89.46 -30.42 -20.95
N LYS A 24 89.82 -31.58 -20.37
CA LYS A 24 89.42 -31.96 -19.01
C LYS A 24 89.56 -30.75 -18.10
N LEU A 25 88.43 -30.30 -17.58
CA LEU A 25 88.34 -29.11 -16.76
C LEU A 25 89.17 -29.39 -15.51
N LYS A 26 90.19 -28.56 -15.24
CA LYS A 26 91.07 -28.75 -14.08
C LYS A 26 90.36 -28.20 -12.85
N TYR A 27 90.29 -29.01 -11.78
CA TYR A 27 89.60 -28.58 -10.57
C TYR A 27 90.19 -27.31 -9.96
N GLU A 28 91.51 -27.13 -10.04
CA GLU A 28 92.20 -25.93 -9.57
C GLU A 28 91.61 -24.64 -10.16
N ASP A 29 91.20 -24.67 -11.43
CA ASP A 29 90.62 -23.52 -12.10
C ASP A 29 89.15 -23.29 -11.70
N VAL A 30 88.38 -24.35 -11.45
CA VAL A 30 87.04 -24.26 -10.84
C VAL A 30 87.13 -23.65 -9.44
N TYR A 31 88.08 -24.13 -8.64
CA TYR A 31 88.24 -23.70 -7.25
C TYR A 31 88.69 -22.24 -7.15
N LYS A 32 89.47 -21.73 -8.10
CA LYS A 32 89.78 -20.29 -8.18
C LYS A 32 88.52 -19.43 -8.34
N VAL A 33 87.52 -19.89 -9.11
CA VAL A 33 86.23 -19.19 -9.28
C VAL A 33 85.37 -19.29 -8.02
N VAL A 34 85.41 -20.43 -7.32
CA VAL A 34 84.79 -20.55 -5.98
C VAL A 34 85.39 -19.52 -5.01
N LEU A 35 86.72 -19.37 -5.02
CA LEU A 35 87.43 -18.41 -4.18
C LEU A 35 87.22 -16.94 -4.59
N SER A 36 86.84 -16.67 -5.85
CA SER A 36 86.55 -15.30 -6.30
C SER A 36 85.20 -14.77 -5.79
N GLY A 37 84.34 -15.65 -5.26
CA GLY A 37 83.04 -15.28 -4.71
C GLY A 37 81.91 -15.14 -5.76
N ASP A 38 82.19 -15.41 -7.03
CA ASP A 38 81.18 -15.43 -8.11
C ASP A 38 80.37 -16.73 -8.03
N LYS A 39 79.32 -16.72 -7.20
CA LYS A 39 78.54 -17.92 -6.86
C LYS A 39 77.82 -18.53 -8.06
N GLU A 40 77.32 -17.73 -8.99
CA GLU A 40 76.56 -18.23 -10.15
C GLU A 40 77.48 -18.99 -11.11
N ASN A 41 78.62 -18.38 -11.44
CA ASN A 41 79.63 -19.00 -12.30
C ASN A 41 80.28 -20.21 -11.62
N ALA A 42 80.61 -20.08 -10.33
CA ALA A 42 81.12 -21.19 -9.52
C ALA A 42 80.14 -22.37 -9.52
N TYR A 43 78.85 -22.14 -9.32
CA TYR A 43 77.83 -23.20 -9.34
C TYR A 43 77.75 -23.91 -10.68
N THR A 44 77.78 -23.16 -11.80
CA THR A 44 77.77 -23.76 -13.14
C THR A 44 79.02 -24.58 -13.43
N MET A 45 80.21 -24.06 -13.08
CA MET A 45 81.47 -24.76 -13.26
C MET A 45 81.58 -26.00 -12.36
N LEU A 46 81.07 -25.94 -11.13
CA LEU A 46 81.01 -27.08 -10.21
C LEU A 46 80.09 -28.18 -10.75
N LEU A 47 78.90 -27.84 -11.27
CA LEU A 47 78.01 -28.82 -11.92
C LEU A 47 78.63 -29.43 -13.18
N ALA A 48 79.38 -28.65 -13.97
CA ALA A 48 80.10 -29.17 -15.13
C ALA A 48 81.21 -30.14 -14.72
N TYR A 49 81.98 -29.79 -13.69
CA TYR A 49 83.04 -30.66 -13.15
C TYR A 49 82.45 -31.93 -12.50
N GLN A 50 81.32 -31.84 -11.80
CA GLN A 50 80.61 -32.99 -11.24
C GLN A 50 80.32 -34.07 -12.30
N LYS A 51 79.97 -33.68 -13.53
CA LYS A 51 79.74 -34.63 -14.63
C LYS A 51 81.02 -35.31 -15.12
N GLN A 52 82.17 -34.64 -14.98
CA GLN A 52 83.47 -35.16 -15.38
C GLN A 52 84.06 -36.10 -14.31
N ASP A 53 83.84 -35.80 -13.04
CA ASP A 53 84.36 -36.54 -11.89
C ASP A 53 83.30 -36.60 -10.77
N PRO A 54 82.37 -37.57 -10.85
CA PRO A 54 81.18 -37.61 -9.98
C PRO A 54 81.49 -38.02 -8.55
N ASP A 55 82.67 -38.57 -8.26
CA ASP A 55 83.05 -39.05 -6.93
C ASP A 55 83.92 -38.03 -6.17
N PHE A 56 84.14 -36.84 -6.74
CA PHE A 56 85.00 -35.85 -6.11
C PHE A 56 84.27 -35.02 -5.04
N ALA A 57 84.56 -35.30 -3.76
CA ALA A 57 83.76 -34.82 -2.64
C ALA A 57 83.75 -33.29 -2.48
N ASN A 58 84.83 -32.58 -2.85
CA ASN A 58 84.89 -31.13 -2.67
C ASN A 58 83.90 -30.39 -3.58
N VAL A 59 83.53 -30.96 -4.74
CA VAL A 59 82.53 -30.38 -5.63
C VAL A 59 81.19 -30.25 -4.92
N TYR A 60 80.73 -31.34 -4.32
CA TYR A 60 79.49 -31.36 -3.55
C TYR A 60 79.58 -30.48 -2.29
N PHE A 61 80.75 -30.40 -1.66
CA PHE A 61 80.96 -29.50 -0.53
C PHE A 61 80.76 -28.02 -0.92
N GLN A 62 81.37 -27.57 -2.02
CA GLN A 62 81.20 -26.19 -2.50
C GLN A 62 79.79 -25.92 -3.04
N LEU A 63 79.17 -26.90 -3.73
CA LEU A 63 77.75 -26.81 -4.14
C LEU A 63 76.82 -26.70 -2.93
N GLY A 64 77.11 -27.43 -1.85
CA GLY A 64 76.37 -27.36 -0.58
C GLY A 64 76.46 -25.99 0.07
N LEU A 65 77.64 -25.37 0.11
CA LEU A 65 77.84 -24.01 0.62
C LEU A 65 77.07 -22.96 -0.20
N ILE A 66 77.14 -23.03 -1.54
CA ILE A 66 76.42 -22.10 -2.41
C ILE A 66 74.91 -22.27 -2.27
N ALA A 67 74.42 -23.53 -2.24
CA ALA A 67 73.00 -23.82 -2.05
C ALA A 67 72.50 -23.36 -0.69
N GLU A 68 73.32 -23.48 0.37
CA GLU A 68 72.98 -23.01 1.70
C GLU A 68 72.80 -21.49 1.71
N ASP A 69 73.78 -20.76 1.16
CA ASP A 69 73.71 -19.31 1.05
C ASP A 69 72.46 -18.86 0.30
N TRP A 70 72.17 -19.49 -0.84
CA TRP A 70 70.96 -19.20 -1.61
C TRP A 70 69.68 -19.52 -0.84
N ALA A 71 69.65 -20.59 -0.04
CA ALA A 71 68.49 -20.89 0.81
C ALA A 71 68.19 -19.78 1.84
N PHE A 72 69.23 -19.08 2.32
CA PHE A 72 69.07 -17.93 3.23
C PHE A 72 68.86 -16.60 2.49
N GLU A 73 69.28 -16.49 1.24
CA GLU A 73 69.18 -15.27 0.43
C GLU A 73 67.79 -15.08 -0.22
N PHE A 74 67.17 -16.15 -0.71
CA PHE A 74 65.84 -16.10 -1.32
C PHE A 74 64.75 -15.74 -0.30
N ASN A 75 63.82 -14.87 -0.70
CA ASN A 75 62.75 -14.41 0.16
C ASN A 75 61.72 -15.54 0.43
N PRO A 76 61.59 -16.04 1.67
CA PRO A 76 60.72 -17.17 1.96
C PRO A 76 59.22 -16.90 1.72
N TYR A 77 58.78 -15.63 1.68
CA TYR A 77 57.37 -15.28 1.48
C TYR A 77 56.98 -15.14 0.00
N THR A 78 57.90 -14.71 -0.87
CA THR A 78 57.63 -14.52 -2.31
C THR A 78 58.26 -15.60 -3.19
N GLU A 79 59.33 -16.22 -2.73
CA GLU A 79 60.19 -17.14 -3.49
C GLU A 79 60.31 -18.51 -2.80
N PHE A 80 59.29 -18.91 -2.04
CA PHE A 80 59.32 -20.12 -1.22
C PHE A 80 59.72 -21.39 -1.99
N TYR A 81 59.37 -21.48 -3.28
CA TYR A 81 59.78 -22.58 -4.14
C TYR A 81 61.31 -22.69 -4.23
N TYR A 82 62.01 -21.57 -4.46
CA TYR A 82 63.46 -21.51 -4.52
C TYR A 82 64.08 -21.76 -3.15
N THR A 83 63.54 -21.16 -2.08
CA THR A 83 63.99 -21.43 -0.70
C THR A 83 63.94 -22.93 -0.40
N LYS A 84 62.82 -23.60 -0.72
CA LYS A 84 62.65 -25.05 -0.51
C LYS A 84 63.58 -25.89 -1.40
N LEU A 85 63.76 -25.50 -2.66
CA LEU A 85 64.68 -26.15 -3.59
C LEU A 85 66.12 -26.12 -3.05
N PHE A 86 66.58 -24.95 -2.59
CA PHE A 86 67.94 -24.79 -2.11
C PHE A 86 68.17 -25.40 -0.72
N ILE A 87 67.16 -25.42 0.15
CA ILE A 87 67.17 -26.26 1.38
C ILE A 87 67.38 -27.74 1.02
N TYR A 88 66.64 -28.25 0.03
CA TYR A 88 66.76 -29.63 -0.42
C TYR A 88 68.15 -29.90 -1.01
N ASN A 89 68.63 -29.03 -1.91
CA ASN A 89 69.93 -29.15 -2.55
C ASN A 89 71.08 -29.07 -1.54
N THR A 90 70.99 -28.20 -0.54
CA THR A 90 71.97 -28.11 0.56
C THR A 90 72.10 -29.45 1.27
N LYS A 91 70.98 -30.04 1.69
CA LYS A 91 70.97 -31.37 2.32
C LYS A 91 71.52 -32.45 1.39
N LEU A 92 71.13 -32.43 0.12
CA LEU A 92 71.58 -33.41 -0.88
C LEU A 92 73.11 -33.33 -1.08
N TYR A 93 73.62 -32.15 -1.39
CA TYR A 93 75.02 -31.93 -1.70
C TYR A 93 75.92 -32.17 -0.49
N PHE A 94 75.53 -31.74 0.71
CA PHE A 94 76.31 -32.05 1.91
C PHE A 94 76.34 -33.55 2.24
N ASN A 95 75.23 -34.28 2.08
CA ASN A 95 75.22 -35.72 2.28
C ASN A 95 76.05 -36.47 1.23
N LEU A 96 76.03 -36.03 -0.05
CA LEU A 96 76.89 -36.56 -1.10
C LEU A 96 78.37 -36.24 -0.83
N ALA A 97 78.68 -35.02 -0.39
CA ALA A 97 80.03 -34.65 0.02
C ALA A 97 80.54 -35.59 1.12
N LYS A 98 79.73 -35.85 2.15
CA LYS A 98 80.06 -36.78 3.25
C LYS A 98 80.27 -38.22 2.77
N LEU A 99 79.45 -38.68 1.83
CA LEU A 99 79.55 -40.03 1.26
C LEU A 99 80.90 -40.23 0.56
N TYR A 100 81.26 -39.30 -0.31
CA TYR A 100 82.48 -39.37 -1.12
C TYR A 100 83.74 -38.96 -0.36
N LEU A 101 83.62 -38.24 0.76
CA LEU A 101 84.76 -37.85 1.59
C LEU A 101 85.51 -39.06 2.18
N LYS A 102 84.86 -40.24 2.24
CA LYS A 102 85.46 -41.50 2.72
C LYS A 102 86.65 -41.93 1.88
N ASP A 103 86.66 -41.61 0.58
CA ASP A 103 87.69 -42.00 -0.38
C ASP A 103 88.63 -40.82 -0.76
N GLU A 104 88.57 -39.72 0.00
CA GLU A 104 89.25 -38.45 -0.31
C GLU A 104 90.76 -38.50 -0.07
N LYS A 105 91.55 -37.99 -1.04
CA LYS A 105 93.02 -38.01 -0.95
C LYS A 105 93.52 -36.87 -0.07
N ASN A 106 94.48 -37.14 0.82
CA ASN A 106 95.08 -36.14 1.73
C ASN A 106 95.59 -34.85 1.06
N LYS A 107 95.99 -34.90 -0.22
CA LYS A 107 96.45 -33.73 -1.00
C LYS A 107 95.33 -32.73 -1.34
N ASN A 108 94.07 -33.15 -1.34
CA ASN A 108 92.91 -32.33 -1.73
C ASN A 108 92.34 -31.51 -0.56
N ARG A 109 92.88 -31.69 0.66
CA ARG A 109 92.48 -30.95 1.87
C ARG A 109 92.58 -29.42 1.70
N SER A 110 93.47 -28.95 0.83
CA SER A 110 93.64 -27.53 0.51
C SER A 110 92.42 -26.89 -0.16
N TYR A 111 91.48 -27.68 -0.69
CA TYR A 111 90.23 -27.20 -1.30
C TYR A 111 89.08 -27.02 -0.30
N TYR A 112 89.27 -27.43 0.95
CA TYR A 112 88.28 -27.25 2.02
C TYR A 112 88.59 -26.04 2.91
N LYS A 113 89.33 -25.04 2.39
CA LYS A 113 89.67 -23.81 3.14
C LYS A 113 88.45 -23.02 3.62
N ASN A 114 87.30 -23.23 3.00
CA ASN A 114 86.02 -22.60 3.35
C ASN A 114 85.25 -23.37 4.45
N ALA A 115 85.76 -24.53 4.89
CA ALA A 115 85.33 -25.17 6.13
C ALA A 115 85.85 -24.34 7.34
N PRO A 116 85.34 -24.53 8.57
CA PRO A 116 85.56 -23.59 9.67
C PRO A 116 87.05 -23.49 10.03
N VAL A 117 87.43 -22.31 10.53
CA VAL A 117 88.81 -21.99 10.92
C VAL A 117 89.23 -22.91 12.08
N ILE A 118 90.05 -23.90 11.77
CA ILE A 118 90.70 -24.78 12.74
C ILE A 118 91.47 -23.91 13.76
N PRO A 119 91.52 -24.27 15.06
CA PRO A 119 92.36 -23.59 16.04
C PRO A 119 93.80 -23.41 15.52
N LYS A 120 94.35 -22.18 15.64
CA LYS A 120 95.67 -21.79 15.13
C LYS A 120 96.72 -22.87 15.45
N GLY A 121 97.31 -23.46 14.40
CA GLY A 121 98.40 -24.44 14.49
C GLY A 121 98.03 -25.90 14.19
N LYS A 122 96.76 -26.25 13.96
CA LYS A 122 96.35 -27.61 13.54
C LYS A 122 96.04 -27.69 12.03
N LYS A 123 96.41 -28.81 11.39
CA LYS A 123 96.06 -29.12 9.98
C LYS A 123 94.64 -29.67 9.90
N LEU A 124 93.89 -29.31 8.86
CA LEU A 124 92.51 -29.76 8.64
C LEU A 124 92.46 -31.29 8.55
N GLN A 125 91.64 -31.95 9.38
CA GLN A 125 91.35 -33.37 9.28
C GLN A 125 90.04 -33.62 8.54
N ILE A 126 89.88 -34.85 8.03
CA ILE A 126 88.66 -35.27 7.34
C ILE A 126 87.47 -35.29 8.31
N GLU A 127 87.73 -35.64 9.58
CA GLU A 127 86.77 -35.61 10.67
C GLU A 127 86.26 -34.19 10.94
N ASP A 128 87.11 -33.16 10.85
CA ASP A 128 86.71 -31.76 11.02
C ASP A 128 85.75 -31.31 9.91
N ILE A 129 86.00 -31.77 8.67
CA ILE A 129 85.13 -31.50 7.52
C ILE A 129 83.78 -32.22 7.69
N ASN A 130 83.80 -33.48 8.13
CA ASN A 130 82.58 -34.25 8.41
C ASN A 130 81.73 -33.61 9.51
N GLN A 131 82.36 -33.15 10.61
CA GLN A 131 81.66 -32.44 11.69
C GLN A 131 81.06 -31.13 11.19
N TYR A 132 81.77 -30.40 10.34
CA TYR A 132 81.22 -29.19 9.74
C TYR A 132 80.04 -29.49 8.81
N ILE A 133 80.16 -30.49 7.94
CA ILE A 133 79.06 -30.94 7.08
C ILE A 133 77.82 -31.29 7.92
N ASP A 134 78.00 -32.07 9.00
CA ASP A 134 76.91 -32.43 9.91
C ASP A 134 76.28 -31.19 10.56
N SER A 135 77.10 -30.23 10.98
CA SER A 135 76.61 -28.96 11.53
C SER A 135 75.80 -28.14 10.52
N GLN A 136 76.20 -28.09 9.23
CA GLN A 136 75.45 -27.37 8.20
C GLN A 136 74.16 -28.09 7.83
N VAL A 137 74.16 -29.43 7.79
CA VAL A 137 72.95 -30.24 7.58
C VAL A 137 71.95 -30.03 8.72
N GLU A 138 72.39 -30.01 9.98
CA GLU A 138 71.50 -29.73 11.11
C GLU A 138 71.01 -28.28 11.10
N LYS A 139 71.88 -27.31 10.78
CA LYS A 139 71.52 -25.89 10.61
C LYS A 139 70.43 -25.70 9.55
N ILE A 140 70.56 -26.32 8.36
CA ILE A 140 69.55 -26.17 7.30
C ILE A 140 68.25 -26.91 7.61
N LYS A 141 68.29 -28.05 8.33
CA LYS A 141 67.08 -28.72 8.84
C LYS A 141 66.35 -27.86 9.86
N ASP A 142 67.08 -27.23 10.76
CA ASP A 142 66.51 -26.32 11.75
C ASP A 142 65.88 -25.09 11.07
N TYR A 143 66.56 -24.50 10.09
CA TYR A 143 66.02 -23.44 9.24
C TYR A 143 64.73 -23.87 8.52
N GLU A 144 64.74 -25.03 7.85
CA GLU A 144 63.57 -25.57 7.14
C GLU A 144 62.36 -25.71 8.06
N LYS A 145 62.54 -26.29 9.24
CA LYS A 145 61.48 -26.48 10.23
C LYS A 145 60.84 -25.16 10.65
N HIS A 146 61.66 -24.15 10.94
CA HIS A 146 61.18 -22.84 11.38
C HIS A 146 60.55 -22.03 10.25
N VAL A 147 61.19 -21.97 9.08
CA VAL A 147 60.66 -21.26 7.90
C VAL A 147 59.32 -21.82 7.45
N ILE A 148 59.18 -23.15 7.36
CA ILE A 148 57.91 -23.78 6.99
C ILE A 148 56.82 -23.44 8.02
N LYS A 149 57.13 -23.47 9.32
CA LYS A 149 56.19 -23.09 10.39
C LYS A 149 55.75 -21.63 10.23
N ILE A 150 56.70 -20.71 10.02
CA ILE A 150 56.44 -19.27 9.86
C ILE A 150 55.56 -19.00 8.64
N ILE A 151 55.92 -19.52 7.47
CA ILE A 151 55.18 -19.32 6.22
C ILE A 151 53.77 -19.91 6.31
N ASN A 152 53.62 -21.12 6.88
CA ASN A 152 52.30 -21.72 7.03
C ASN A 152 51.37 -20.89 7.92
N LEU A 153 51.90 -20.30 9.00
CA LEU A 153 51.11 -19.42 9.88
C LEU A 153 50.77 -18.09 9.19
N TYR A 154 51.73 -17.54 8.44
CA TYR A 154 51.52 -16.34 7.62
C TYR A 154 50.43 -16.55 6.56
N ASN A 155 50.54 -17.63 5.77
CA ASN A 155 49.57 -17.97 4.73
C ASN A 155 48.18 -18.19 5.33
N LYS A 156 48.06 -18.94 6.43
CA LYS A 156 46.78 -19.12 7.14
C LYS A 156 46.15 -17.79 7.57
N SER A 157 46.96 -16.85 8.08
CA SER A 157 46.48 -15.52 8.45
C SER A 157 45.94 -14.75 7.23
N SER A 158 46.71 -14.76 6.13
CA SER A 158 46.36 -14.09 4.87
C SER A 158 45.12 -14.70 4.23
N ASP A 159 45.06 -16.03 4.12
CA ASP A 159 43.95 -16.77 3.52
C ASP A 159 42.65 -16.55 4.30
N SER A 160 42.68 -16.63 5.64
CA SER A 160 41.50 -16.30 6.47
C SER A 160 41.03 -14.85 6.26
N TYR A 161 41.94 -13.90 6.02
CA TYR A 161 41.56 -12.52 5.76
C TYR A 161 40.94 -12.36 4.36
N ASN A 162 41.49 -13.04 3.36
CA ASN A 162 40.93 -13.06 2.00
C ASN A 162 39.52 -13.65 1.99
N GLU A 163 39.27 -14.69 2.80
CA GLU A 163 37.94 -15.25 3.04
C GLU A 163 36.98 -14.23 3.68
N CYS A 164 37.47 -13.36 4.58
CA CYS A 164 36.66 -12.27 5.12
C CYS A 164 36.23 -11.30 4.02
N VAL A 165 37.16 -10.85 3.18
CA VAL A 165 36.88 -9.92 2.07
C VAL A 165 35.86 -10.53 1.11
N SER A 166 36.05 -11.80 0.72
CA SER A 166 35.14 -12.54 -0.17
C SER A 166 33.73 -12.68 0.43
N THR A 167 33.64 -13.10 1.70
CA THR A 167 32.36 -13.25 2.41
C THR A 167 31.64 -11.90 2.55
N PHE A 168 32.39 -10.83 2.86
CA PHE A 168 31.84 -9.49 2.96
C PHE A 168 31.37 -8.97 1.59
N MET A 169 32.13 -9.19 0.51
CA MET A 169 31.71 -8.85 -0.85
C MET A 169 30.40 -9.56 -1.25
N LYS A 170 30.26 -10.84 -0.91
CA LYS A 170 29.01 -11.59 -1.09
C LYS A 170 27.83 -10.93 -0.35
N ILE A 171 28.02 -10.58 0.92
CA ILE A 171 27.00 -9.86 1.71
C ILE A 171 26.63 -8.52 1.04
N ASN A 172 27.60 -7.77 0.50
CA ASN A 172 27.35 -6.52 -0.23
C ASN A 172 26.60 -6.71 -1.56
N SER A 173 26.79 -7.85 -2.21
CA SER A 173 26.05 -8.24 -3.42
C SER A 173 24.59 -8.58 -3.08
N ASP A 174 24.38 -9.40 -2.05
CA ASP A 174 23.05 -9.86 -1.66
C ASP A 174 22.20 -8.75 -1.00
N TYR A 175 22.85 -7.78 -0.35
CA TYR A 175 22.18 -6.71 0.40
C TYR A 175 22.65 -5.33 -0.05
N ALA A 176 21.96 -4.73 -1.02
CA ALA A 176 22.39 -3.45 -1.60
C ALA A 176 22.49 -2.26 -0.62
N LYS A 177 21.81 -2.31 0.55
CA LYS A 177 21.77 -1.25 1.56
C LYS A 177 21.93 -1.84 2.96
N ILE A 178 22.66 -1.17 3.84
CA ILE A 178 22.84 -1.60 5.25
C ILE A 178 21.50 -1.73 6.00
N LYS A 179 20.53 -0.87 5.67
CA LYS A 179 19.18 -0.95 6.24
C LYS A 179 18.49 -2.28 5.93
N ASN A 180 18.77 -2.90 4.78
CA ASN A 180 18.23 -4.21 4.44
C ASN A 180 18.85 -5.32 5.31
N ILE A 181 20.13 -5.20 5.67
CA ILE A 181 20.79 -6.13 6.62
C ILE A 181 20.14 -6.03 8.00
N TYR A 182 19.89 -4.81 8.48
CA TYR A 182 19.24 -4.59 9.77
C TYR A 182 17.84 -5.22 9.82
N LEU A 183 17.05 -5.04 8.77
CA LEU A 183 15.67 -5.53 8.73
C LEU A 183 15.56 -7.04 8.42
N SER A 184 16.56 -7.64 7.77
CA SER A 184 16.50 -9.03 7.29
C SER A 184 16.45 -10.07 8.42
N ASP A 185 15.55 -11.03 8.29
CA ASP A 185 15.48 -12.28 9.09
C ASP A 185 16.05 -13.50 8.36
N ASP A 186 16.95 -13.27 7.40
CA ASP A 186 17.56 -14.34 6.64
C ASP A 186 18.59 -15.12 7.47
N LYS A 187 18.35 -16.42 7.64
CA LYS A 187 19.27 -17.34 8.31
C LYS A 187 20.60 -17.45 7.56
N GLN A 188 20.62 -17.26 6.25
CA GLN A 188 21.86 -17.31 5.46
C GLN A 188 22.77 -16.11 5.77
N LEU A 189 22.19 -14.91 5.91
CA LEU A 189 22.94 -13.72 6.33
C LEU A 189 23.60 -13.92 7.69
N GLU A 190 22.91 -14.54 8.66
CA GLU A 190 23.48 -14.81 9.98
C GLU A 190 24.64 -15.82 9.92
N LYS A 191 24.53 -16.85 9.07
CA LYS A 191 25.63 -17.78 8.80
C LYS A 191 26.83 -17.07 8.19
N ASP A 192 26.60 -16.23 7.18
CA ASP A 192 27.65 -15.49 6.49
C ASP A 192 28.34 -14.49 7.44
N MET A 193 27.60 -13.80 8.31
CA MET A 193 28.18 -12.92 9.35
C MET A 193 28.96 -13.70 10.42
N THR A 194 28.50 -14.90 10.79
CA THR A 194 29.22 -15.77 11.73
C THR A 194 30.53 -16.27 11.13
N LYS A 195 30.51 -16.74 9.87
CA LYS A 195 31.71 -17.11 9.12
C LYS A 195 32.67 -15.93 9.03
N LEU A 196 32.18 -14.75 8.64
CA LEU A 196 32.98 -13.53 8.53
C LEU A 196 33.69 -13.18 9.84
N LYS A 197 33.00 -13.25 10.99
CA LYS A 197 33.62 -13.02 12.30
C LYS A 197 34.65 -14.09 12.64
N SER A 198 34.32 -15.37 12.42
CA SER A 198 35.20 -16.50 12.70
C SER A 198 36.49 -16.47 11.87
N ASP A 199 36.39 -16.13 10.60
CA ASP A 199 37.54 -15.99 9.69
C ASP A 199 38.42 -14.81 10.15
N PHE A 200 37.82 -13.70 10.58
CA PHE A 200 38.56 -12.55 11.08
C PHE A 200 39.28 -12.83 12.41
N ASP A 201 38.61 -13.50 13.35
CA ASP A 201 39.22 -13.95 14.60
C ASP A 201 40.40 -14.90 14.31
N SER A 202 40.25 -15.78 13.31
CA SER A 202 41.30 -16.68 12.85
C SER A 202 42.50 -15.93 12.26
N THR A 203 42.28 -14.89 11.45
CA THR A 203 43.35 -14.00 10.95
C THR A 203 44.19 -13.46 12.12
N LEU A 204 43.55 -12.89 13.14
CA LEU A 204 44.27 -12.29 14.27
C LEU A 204 45.04 -13.34 15.09
N ILE A 205 44.45 -14.52 15.31
CA ILE A 205 45.09 -15.64 16.01
C ILE A 205 46.32 -16.14 15.25
N TYR A 206 46.19 -16.39 13.95
CA TYR A 206 47.30 -16.87 13.13
C TYR A 206 48.39 -15.82 12.98
N PHE A 207 48.04 -14.53 12.86
CA PHE A 207 49.02 -13.45 12.85
C PHE A 207 49.82 -13.38 14.15
N LYS A 208 49.17 -13.53 15.32
CA LYS A 208 49.86 -13.57 16.62
C LYS A 208 50.82 -14.76 16.72
N LYS A 209 50.38 -15.95 16.28
CA LYS A 209 51.23 -17.16 16.25
C LYS A 209 52.41 -16.99 15.30
N TYR A 210 52.16 -16.38 14.14
CA TYR A 210 53.18 -16.01 13.17
C TYR A 210 54.24 -15.07 13.80
N LYS A 211 53.83 -13.99 14.46
CA LYS A 211 54.76 -13.07 15.16
C LYS A 211 55.57 -13.76 16.25
N THR A 212 54.94 -14.70 16.97
CA THR A 212 55.64 -15.49 17.99
C THR A 212 56.71 -16.36 17.35
N ALA A 213 56.38 -17.09 16.27
CA ALA A 213 57.33 -17.93 15.55
C ALA A 213 58.47 -17.12 14.91
N LEU A 214 58.18 -15.92 14.39
CA LEU A 214 59.18 -15.02 13.83
C LEU A 214 60.11 -14.41 14.90
N ALA A 215 59.60 -14.17 16.12
CA ALA A 215 60.43 -13.73 17.24
C ALA A 215 61.33 -14.86 17.77
N GLU A 216 60.84 -16.10 17.78
CA GLU A 216 61.62 -17.30 18.10
C GLU A 216 62.74 -17.55 17.08
N TYR A 217 62.46 -17.32 15.79
CA TYR A 217 63.41 -17.50 14.69
C TYR A 217 63.34 -16.31 13.71
N PRO A 218 64.14 -15.25 13.94
CA PRO A 218 64.10 -14.04 13.13
C PRO A 218 64.51 -14.29 11.68
N LEU A 219 63.64 -13.93 10.74
CA LEU A 219 63.98 -13.84 9.32
C LEU A 219 64.40 -12.42 9.00
N ASN A 220 65.52 -12.26 8.30
CA ASN A 220 66.05 -10.94 7.94
C ASN A 220 65.01 -10.13 7.15
N ARG A 221 64.86 -8.83 7.50
CA ARG A 221 64.02 -7.83 6.80
C ARG A 221 62.50 -7.91 7.04
N TYR A 222 62.01 -8.65 8.05
CA TYR A 222 60.57 -8.73 8.35
C TYR A 222 60.24 -8.29 9.77
N ASN A 223 59.40 -7.25 9.90
CA ASN A 223 58.82 -6.85 11.17
C ASN A 223 57.37 -6.37 11.01
N GLN A 224 56.56 -7.14 10.30
CA GLN A 224 55.17 -6.74 10.04
C GLN A 224 54.39 -6.55 11.36
N ASN A 225 53.59 -5.51 11.40
CA ASN A 225 52.55 -5.27 12.38
C ASN A 225 51.25 -4.97 11.65
N TYR A 226 50.13 -4.97 12.38
CA TYR A 226 48.85 -4.58 11.79
C TYR A 226 48.18 -3.47 12.60
N ARG A 227 47.33 -2.71 11.92
CA ARG A 227 46.36 -1.81 12.51
C ARG A 227 44.97 -2.09 11.97
N LEU A 228 43.97 -1.92 12.82
CA LEU A 228 42.58 -2.15 12.49
C LEU A 228 41.92 -0.87 11.99
N LYS A 229 41.16 -0.99 10.92
CA LYS A 229 40.32 0.09 10.36
C LYS A 229 38.86 -0.29 10.44
N ASP A 230 38.06 0.59 11.00
CA ASP A 230 36.62 0.37 11.12
C ASP A 230 35.91 0.51 9.77
N ILE A 231 34.87 -0.30 9.58
CA ILE A 231 33.94 -0.20 8.45
C ILE A 231 32.84 0.78 8.86
N ILE A 232 32.94 2.03 8.39
CA ILE A 232 32.01 3.11 8.73
C ILE A 232 30.92 3.19 7.65
N THR A 233 31.34 3.15 6.38
CA THR A 233 30.45 3.28 5.23
C THR A 233 30.31 1.95 4.50
N TYR A 234 29.16 1.31 4.71
CA TYR A 234 28.80 0.06 4.03
C TYR A 234 28.87 0.22 2.50
N ARG A 235 29.48 -0.76 1.82
CA ARG A 235 29.82 -0.79 0.37
C ARG A 235 30.97 0.11 -0.10
N LEU A 236 31.58 0.92 0.76
CA LEU A 236 32.81 1.65 0.41
C LEU A 236 34.01 1.11 1.19
N ASP A 237 33.80 0.82 2.47
CA ASP A 237 34.80 0.22 3.35
C ASP A 237 34.74 -1.31 3.29
N GLY A 238 35.85 -1.99 3.63
CA GLY A 238 35.88 -3.45 3.77
C GLY A 238 35.96 -4.24 2.46
N LEU A 239 36.17 -3.59 1.31
CA LEU A 239 36.18 -4.22 -0.02
C LEU A 239 37.58 -4.40 -0.62
N THR A 240 38.64 -4.06 0.11
CA THR A 240 40.01 -4.13 -0.39
C THR A 240 40.80 -5.21 0.32
N TYR A 241 41.54 -6.00 -0.45
CA TYR A 241 42.56 -6.91 0.08
C TYR A 241 43.71 -6.13 0.71
N SER A 242 44.38 -6.75 1.67
CA SER A 242 45.50 -6.15 2.40
C SER A 242 46.81 -6.78 1.97
N GLY A 243 47.86 -5.97 1.81
CA GLY A 243 49.21 -6.45 1.52
C GLY A 243 49.89 -6.94 2.81
N PHE A 244 49.87 -8.25 3.05
CA PHE A 244 50.49 -8.86 4.24
C PHE A 244 52.03 -8.82 4.24
N LEU A 245 52.65 -8.48 3.11
CA LEU A 245 54.10 -8.27 3.00
C LEU A 245 54.55 -6.87 3.48
N ASN A 246 53.62 -5.95 3.72
CA ASN A 246 53.95 -4.61 4.19
C ASN A 246 54.27 -4.63 5.69
N ASP A 247 55.20 -3.79 6.14
CA ASP A 247 55.51 -3.67 7.56
C ASP A 247 54.34 -3.12 8.39
N ASP A 248 53.48 -2.28 7.80
CA ASP A 248 52.24 -1.77 8.39
C ASP A 248 51.02 -2.28 7.62
N ILE A 249 50.46 -3.39 8.09
CA ILE A 249 49.30 -4.04 7.46
C ILE A 249 48.02 -3.37 7.95
N LEU A 250 47.27 -2.77 7.03
CA LEU A 250 45.95 -2.25 7.33
C LEU A 250 44.89 -3.36 7.17
N LEU A 251 44.24 -3.76 8.25
CA LEU A 251 43.16 -4.76 8.23
C LEU A 251 41.81 -4.12 8.54
N TRP A 252 40.78 -4.47 7.79
CA TRP A 252 39.41 -4.05 8.11
C TRP A 252 38.87 -4.83 9.31
N ASN A 253 38.23 -4.15 10.25
CA ASN A 253 37.69 -4.74 11.47
C ASN A 253 36.31 -5.36 11.23
N TYR A 254 36.27 -6.50 10.54
CA TYR A 254 35.03 -7.21 10.25
C TYR A 254 34.32 -7.70 11.52
N GLY A 255 35.07 -8.10 12.55
CA GLY A 255 34.52 -8.53 13.84
C GLY A 255 33.65 -7.44 14.49
N LYS A 256 34.20 -6.23 14.62
CA LYS A 256 33.46 -5.07 15.17
C LYS A 256 32.26 -4.69 14.29
N TRP A 257 32.39 -4.78 12.97
CA TRP A 257 31.26 -4.51 12.07
C TRP A 257 30.10 -5.50 12.28
N VAL A 258 30.38 -6.80 12.37
CA VAL A 258 29.37 -7.83 12.65
C VAL A 258 28.69 -7.60 14.00
N GLU A 259 29.46 -7.29 15.04
CA GLU A 259 28.93 -7.01 16.38
C GLU A 259 28.03 -5.77 16.39
N ASN A 260 28.43 -4.69 15.72
CA ASN A 260 27.61 -3.49 15.59
C ASN A 260 26.29 -3.77 14.87
N VAL A 261 26.32 -4.55 13.78
CA VAL A 261 25.12 -4.96 13.05
C VAL A 261 24.20 -5.77 13.97
N ARG A 262 24.72 -6.79 14.66
CA ARG A 262 23.95 -7.62 15.61
C ARG A 262 23.35 -6.79 16.73
N ASN A 263 24.11 -5.86 17.30
CA ASN A 263 23.62 -4.98 18.36
C ASN A 263 22.44 -4.12 17.89
N ILE A 264 22.50 -3.52 16.70
CA ILE A 264 21.39 -2.75 16.13
C ILE A 264 20.16 -3.65 15.92
N LYS A 265 20.36 -4.88 15.43
CA LYS A 265 19.26 -5.85 15.24
C LYS A 265 18.57 -6.21 16.56
N GLU A 266 19.35 -6.54 17.60
CA GLU A 266 18.81 -6.95 18.90
C GLU A 266 18.20 -5.80 19.71
N THR A 267 18.78 -4.60 19.68
CA THR A 267 18.34 -3.49 20.54
C THR A 267 17.29 -2.60 19.88
N VAL A 268 17.37 -2.37 18.56
CA VAL A 268 16.47 -1.44 17.86
C VAL A 268 15.43 -2.18 17.05
N ILE A 269 15.85 -3.12 16.19
CA ILE A 269 14.93 -3.78 15.25
C ILE A 269 13.98 -4.75 15.96
N LYS A 270 14.47 -5.51 16.94
CA LYS A 270 13.63 -6.41 17.75
C LYS A 270 12.50 -5.67 18.46
N ASN A 271 12.82 -4.58 19.17
CA ASN A 271 11.83 -3.73 19.84
C ASN A 271 10.81 -3.16 18.84
N ASN A 272 11.26 -2.69 17.68
CA ASN A 272 10.35 -2.22 16.62
C ASN A 272 9.40 -3.33 16.17
N ARG A 273 9.85 -4.59 16.05
CA ARG A 273 8.99 -5.72 15.66
C ARG A 273 7.91 -6.01 16.68
N GLU A 274 8.24 -6.03 17.96
CA GLU A 274 7.25 -6.22 19.03
C GLU A 274 6.17 -5.11 19.01
N GLU A 275 6.60 -3.86 18.79
CA GLU A 275 5.70 -2.71 18.63
C GLU A 275 4.79 -2.87 17.41
N ILE A 276 5.30 -3.40 16.29
CA ILE A 276 4.51 -3.70 15.08
C ILE A 276 3.40 -4.71 15.37
N PHE A 277 3.72 -5.84 16.03
CA PHE A 277 2.72 -6.84 16.41
C PHE A 277 1.68 -6.28 17.38
N LYS A 278 2.12 -5.48 18.36
CA LYS A 278 1.22 -4.82 19.32
C LYS A 278 0.26 -3.86 18.60
N GLN A 279 0.79 -3.03 17.70
CA GLN A 279 -0.01 -2.05 16.95
C GLN A 279 -1.03 -2.75 16.04
N ASP A 280 -0.64 -3.82 15.36
CA ASP A 280 -1.54 -4.61 14.52
C ASP A 280 -2.67 -5.26 15.32
N LYS A 281 -2.36 -5.84 16.48
CA LYS A 281 -3.36 -6.39 17.39
C LYS A 281 -4.37 -5.34 17.85
N GLN A 282 -3.90 -4.15 18.23
CA GLN A 282 -4.77 -3.04 18.64
C GLN A 282 -5.69 -2.59 17.50
N ILE A 283 -5.16 -2.48 16.29
CA ILE A 283 -5.92 -2.10 15.09
C ILE A 283 -6.98 -3.17 14.76
N LYS A 284 -6.61 -4.45 14.76
CA LYS A 284 -7.55 -5.57 14.55
C LYS A 284 -8.66 -5.58 15.61
N GLN A 285 -8.34 -5.30 16.86
CA GLN A 285 -9.34 -5.18 17.94
C GLN A 285 -10.29 -4.00 17.70
N LYS A 286 -9.80 -2.82 17.32
CA LYS A 286 -10.64 -1.67 16.97
C LYS A 286 -11.56 -1.94 15.79
N ILE A 287 -11.04 -2.57 14.73
CA ILE A 287 -11.84 -2.98 13.56
C ILE A 287 -12.98 -3.90 14.01
N LYS A 288 -12.68 -4.95 14.80
CA LYS A 288 -13.71 -5.87 15.31
C LYS A 288 -14.74 -5.15 16.18
N ALA A 289 -14.30 -4.28 17.09
CA ALA A 289 -15.18 -3.51 17.96
C ALA A 289 -16.14 -2.62 17.15
N LEU A 290 -15.68 -2.00 16.06
CA LEU A 290 -16.54 -1.22 15.17
C LEU A 290 -17.44 -2.09 14.29
N GLU A 291 -16.94 -3.20 13.73
CA GLU A 291 -17.70 -4.10 12.87
C GLU A 291 -18.93 -4.67 13.62
N TYR A 292 -18.72 -5.12 14.86
CA TYR A 292 -19.76 -5.74 15.71
C TYR A 292 -20.41 -4.76 16.70
N GLY A 293 -19.88 -3.56 16.87
CA GLY A 293 -20.41 -2.55 17.79
C GLY A 293 -21.71 -1.90 17.33
N GLU A 294 -22.32 -1.15 18.23
CA GLU A 294 -23.57 -0.44 17.99
C GLU A 294 -23.40 0.81 17.11
N TYR A 295 -24.52 1.35 16.65
CA TYR A 295 -24.51 2.61 15.90
C TYR A 295 -24.48 3.80 16.87
N PHE A 296 -23.40 4.58 16.82
CA PHE A 296 -23.10 5.64 17.77
C PHE A 296 -22.36 6.81 17.10
N ASP A 297 -22.63 8.04 17.52
CA ASP A 297 -22.10 9.24 16.84
C ASP A 297 -20.69 9.65 17.31
N ASP A 298 -20.27 9.29 18.54
CA ASP A 298 -19.02 9.77 19.15
C ASP A 298 -17.85 8.77 19.03
N TYR A 299 -17.79 8.00 17.96
CA TYR A 299 -16.57 7.26 17.65
C TYR A 299 -15.43 8.24 17.33
N ALA A 300 -14.35 8.18 18.12
CA ALA A 300 -13.19 9.05 17.96
C ALA A 300 -12.40 8.69 16.69
N HIS A 301 -12.08 9.70 15.87
CA HIS A 301 -11.31 9.53 14.65
C HIS A 301 -9.97 8.83 14.91
N PHE A 302 -9.72 7.73 14.21
CA PHE A 302 -8.47 7.00 14.34
C PHE A 302 -7.38 7.55 13.44
N LYS A 303 -6.22 7.81 14.04
CA LYS A 303 -4.99 8.17 13.35
C LYS A 303 -3.83 7.34 13.89
N LEU A 304 -2.99 6.84 12.98
CA LEU A 304 -1.75 6.18 13.38
C LEU A 304 -0.81 7.16 14.10
N ASP A 305 -0.09 6.68 15.12
CA ASP A 305 0.90 7.48 15.82
C ASP A 305 2.06 7.84 14.88
N ASN A 306 2.32 9.14 14.71
CA ASN A 306 3.42 9.64 13.92
C ASN A 306 4.78 9.15 14.43
N LYS A 307 4.94 8.92 15.75
CA LYS A 307 6.18 8.39 16.32
C LYS A 307 6.42 6.95 15.85
N PHE A 308 5.38 6.13 15.81
CA PHE A 308 5.44 4.77 15.29
C PHE A 308 5.82 4.76 13.79
N ILE A 309 5.18 5.63 12.99
CA ILE A 309 5.52 5.79 11.56
C ILE A 309 6.99 6.16 11.39
N TYR A 310 7.47 7.18 12.11
CA TYR A 310 8.86 7.66 12.01
C TYR A 310 9.88 6.58 12.37
N LYS A 311 9.61 5.75 13.40
CA LYS A 311 10.48 4.63 13.78
C LYS A 311 10.66 3.64 12.63
N ILE A 312 9.59 3.31 11.90
CA ILE A 312 9.65 2.41 10.74
C ILE A 312 10.37 3.11 9.58
N GLU A 313 9.99 4.35 9.25
CA GLU A 313 10.56 5.10 8.13
C GLU A 313 12.07 5.37 8.28
N LYS A 314 12.58 5.47 9.52
CA LYS A 314 14.01 5.57 9.78
C LYS A 314 14.81 4.45 9.09
N PHE A 315 14.25 3.25 9.03
CA PHE A 315 14.87 2.07 8.40
C PHE A 315 14.27 1.73 7.02
N ASP A 316 13.02 2.10 6.77
CA ASP A 316 12.31 1.76 5.54
C ASP A 316 11.36 2.90 5.09
N ASN A 317 11.92 3.93 4.45
CA ASN A 317 11.19 5.15 4.05
C ASN A 317 9.97 4.90 3.14
N ASN A 318 9.88 3.75 2.46
CA ASN A 318 8.75 3.41 1.59
C ASN A 318 8.11 2.08 2.01
N SER A 319 7.98 1.86 3.31
CA SER A 319 7.60 0.56 3.85
C SER A 319 6.25 0.05 3.37
N LEU A 320 6.18 -1.21 2.95
CA LEU A 320 4.92 -1.93 2.74
C LEU A 320 4.10 -1.98 4.04
N LEU A 321 4.77 -2.02 5.19
CA LEU A 321 4.14 -2.12 6.51
C LEU A 321 3.31 -0.88 6.83
N ILE A 322 3.86 0.31 6.56
CA ILE A 322 3.16 1.57 6.76
C ILE A 322 1.94 1.66 5.84
N LYS A 323 2.06 1.20 4.58
CA LYS A 323 0.94 1.18 3.64
C LYS A 323 -0.20 0.27 4.13
N LEU A 324 0.13 -0.91 4.66
CA LEU A 324 -0.83 -1.81 5.30
C LEU A 324 -1.52 -1.13 6.49
N PHE A 325 -0.77 -0.52 7.39
CA PHE A 325 -1.35 0.18 8.53
C PHE A 325 -2.24 1.35 8.11
N LYS A 326 -1.85 2.13 7.09
CA LYS A 326 -2.68 3.20 6.53
C LYS A 326 -3.97 2.68 5.89
N LEU A 327 -3.93 1.51 5.26
CA LEU A 327 -5.15 0.84 4.77
C LEU A 327 -6.08 0.49 5.94
N ASN A 328 -5.52 -0.05 7.04
CA ASN A 328 -6.30 -0.37 8.22
C ASN A 328 -6.85 0.89 8.91
N GLU A 329 -6.10 1.98 8.95
CA GLU A 329 -6.56 3.30 9.41
C GLU A 329 -7.73 3.80 8.55
N ALA A 330 -7.61 3.74 7.22
CA ALA A 330 -8.68 4.11 6.31
C ALA A 330 -9.94 3.25 6.52
N LYS A 331 -9.75 1.94 6.78
CA LYS A 331 -10.85 1.02 7.12
C LYS A 331 -11.55 1.41 8.42
N ILE A 332 -10.79 1.71 9.48
CA ILE A 332 -11.35 2.14 10.76
C ILE A 332 -12.16 3.42 10.57
N ASN A 333 -11.59 4.44 9.92
CA ASN A 333 -12.25 5.72 9.68
C ASN A 333 -13.51 5.60 8.80
N PHE A 334 -13.49 4.67 7.83
CA PHE A 334 -14.68 4.32 7.07
C PHE A 334 -15.76 3.67 7.96
N LEU A 335 -15.37 2.73 8.83
CA LEU A 335 -16.28 2.05 9.74
C LEU A 335 -16.88 2.98 10.80
N GLU A 336 -16.09 3.89 11.36
CA GLU A 336 -16.56 4.94 12.28
C GLU A 336 -17.67 5.77 11.63
N LEU A 337 -17.45 6.20 10.38
CA LEU A 337 -18.48 6.91 9.64
C LEU A 337 -19.69 6.01 9.36
N PHE A 338 -19.47 4.77 8.93
CA PHE A 338 -20.53 3.79 8.66
C PHE A 338 -21.42 3.52 9.89
N LYS A 339 -20.84 3.53 11.09
CA LYS A 339 -21.49 3.23 12.36
C LYS A 339 -22.12 4.45 13.04
N LYS A 340 -22.19 5.61 12.40
CA LYS A 340 -22.95 6.74 12.95
C LYS A 340 -24.43 6.41 13.14
N SER A 341 -25.06 7.00 14.16
CA SER A 341 -26.48 6.77 14.49
C SER A 341 -27.42 7.08 13.33
N ILE A 342 -27.04 8.04 12.47
CA ILE A 342 -27.76 8.35 11.23
C ILE A 342 -27.86 7.17 10.26
N ASN A 343 -26.99 6.17 10.33
CA ASN A 343 -27.03 4.98 9.47
C ASN A 343 -27.70 3.77 10.13
N ASN A 344 -28.20 3.91 11.36
CA ASN A 344 -28.84 2.80 12.07
C ASN A 344 -30.10 2.32 11.30
N PRO A 345 -30.20 1.02 10.97
CA PRO A 345 -31.34 0.46 10.25
C PRO A 345 -32.62 0.35 11.10
N ALA A 346 -32.54 0.47 12.44
CA ALA A 346 -33.70 0.49 13.32
C ALA A 346 -34.39 1.87 13.36
N THR A 347 -33.67 2.94 13.06
CA THR A 347 -34.14 4.33 13.20
C THR A 347 -34.12 5.08 11.86
N ILE A 348 -34.61 4.44 10.80
CA ILE A 348 -34.46 4.92 9.41
C ILE A 348 -34.97 6.36 9.21
N THR A 349 -36.12 6.69 9.81
CA THR A 349 -36.80 8.00 9.66
C THR A 349 -36.54 8.97 10.81
N CYS A 350 -35.60 8.69 11.72
CA CYS A 350 -35.35 9.54 12.88
C CYS A 350 -34.71 10.91 12.57
N CYS A 351 -34.31 11.12 11.31
CA CYS A 351 -33.71 12.36 10.86
C CYS A 351 -34.34 12.79 9.53
N PRO A 352 -34.20 14.06 9.12
CA PRO A 352 -34.60 14.48 7.78
C PRO A 352 -33.81 13.73 6.69
N ILE A 353 -34.50 13.28 5.63
CA ILE A 353 -33.87 12.56 4.51
C ILE A 353 -32.69 13.30 3.87
N ILE A 354 -32.73 14.63 3.85
CA ILE A 354 -31.62 15.48 3.38
C ILE A 354 -30.32 15.24 4.16
N LYS A 355 -30.40 15.03 5.49
CA LYS A 355 -29.22 14.71 6.32
C LYS A 355 -28.67 13.33 5.97
N ARG A 356 -29.55 12.33 5.79
CA ARG A 356 -29.13 10.97 5.40
C ARG A 356 -28.50 10.96 4.00
N ALA A 357 -29.07 11.69 3.05
CA ALA A 357 -28.51 11.84 1.71
C ALA A 357 -27.12 12.52 1.74
N ALA A 358 -26.95 13.58 2.53
CA ALA A 358 -25.65 14.24 2.72
C ALA A 358 -24.63 13.30 3.39
N TYR A 359 -25.06 12.51 4.38
CA TYR A 359 -24.25 11.47 5.00
C TYR A 359 -23.75 10.44 3.98
N CYS A 360 -24.64 9.93 3.12
CA CYS A 360 -24.29 9.00 2.05
C CYS A 360 -23.19 9.57 1.13
N ILE A 361 -23.28 10.85 0.76
CA ILE A 361 -22.23 11.54 -0.02
C ILE A 361 -20.87 11.48 0.69
N ASN A 362 -20.85 11.79 1.98
CA ASN A 362 -19.63 11.78 2.76
C ASN A 362 -19.06 10.36 2.93
N LEU A 363 -19.92 9.36 3.13
CA LEU A 363 -19.51 7.96 3.20
C LEU A 363 -18.86 7.50 1.88
N ASN A 364 -19.42 7.90 0.73
CA ASN A 364 -18.82 7.58 -0.57
C ASN A 364 -17.45 8.25 -0.76
N LYS A 365 -17.29 9.52 -0.31
CA LYS A 365 -15.97 10.18 -0.32
C LYS A 365 -14.94 9.41 0.51
N GLN A 366 -15.34 8.95 1.69
CA GLN A 366 -14.47 8.16 2.57
C GLN A 366 -14.12 6.80 1.96
N LYS A 367 -15.08 6.14 1.31
CA LYS A 367 -14.82 4.92 0.54
C LYS A 367 -13.75 5.14 -0.53
N LYS A 368 -13.91 6.16 -1.38
CA LYS A 368 -12.94 6.45 -2.45
C LYS A 368 -11.53 6.68 -1.92
N TYR A 369 -11.43 7.37 -0.79
CA TYR A 369 -10.16 7.51 -0.09
C TYR A 369 -9.60 6.15 0.31
N ALA A 370 -10.40 5.29 0.95
CA ALA A 370 -9.97 3.94 1.34
C ALA A 370 -9.58 3.07 0.13
N ASP A 371 -10.33 3.12 -0.98
CA ASP A 371 -10.01 2.41 -2.23
C ASP A 371 -8.68 2.92 -2.82
N SER A 372 -8.42 4.23 -2.77
CA SER A 372 -7.14 4.82 -3.21
C SER A 372 -5.97 4.33 -2.35
N ILE A 373 -6.14 4.27 -1.03
CA ILE A 373 -5.12 3.72 -0.12
C ILE A 373 -4.93 2.22 -0.38
N ASN A 374 -6.00 1.46 -0.64
CA ASN A 374 -5.91 0.04 -0.98
C ASN A 374 -5.13 -0.18 -2.28
N ASN A 375 -5.35 0.66 -3.30
CA ASN A 375 -4.59 0.65 -4.55
C ASN A 375 -3.10 0.96 -4.34
N ILE A 376 -2.77 1.90 -3.46
CA ILE A 376 -1.38 2.17 -3.08
C ILE A 376 -0.75 0.96 -2.38
N PHE A 377 -1.51 0.28 -1.52
CA PHE A 377 -1.07 -0.91 -0.80
C PHE A 377 -0.81 -2.09 -1.75
N ILE A 378 -1.78 -2.49 -2.59
CA ILE A 378 -1.66 -3.63 -3.51
C ILE A 378 -0.49 -3.48 -4.49
N ASN A 379 -0.26 -2.26 -5.00
CA ASN A 379 0.83 -1.96 -5.92
C ASN A 379 2.22 -2.03 -5.26
N ALA A 380 2.28 -1.94 -3.93
CA ALA A 380 3.52 -2.04 -3.17
C ALA A 380 3.85 -3.48 -2.73
N ILE A 381 2.94 -4.44 -2.92
CA ILE A 381 3.17 -5.83 -2.52
C ILE A 381 4.15 -6.48 -3.50
N LYS A 382 5.40 -6.67 -3.04
CA LYS A 382 6.48 -7.32 -3.80
C LYS A 382 7.26 -8.32 -2.93
N PRO A 383 7.83 -9.40 -3.49
CA PRO A 383 8.56 -10.41 -2.72
C PRO A 383 9.70 -9.82 -1.86
N GLU A 384 10.44 -8.84 -2.38
CA GLU A 384 11.54 -8.17 -1.70
C GLU A 384 11.09 -7.33 -0.49
N GLU A 385 9.90 -6.72 -0.57
CA GLU A 385 9.33 -5.95 0.53
C GLU A 385 8.88 -6.86 1.68
N ILE A 386 8.37 -8.04 1.35
CA ILE A 386 7.96 -9.04 2.35
C ILE A 386 9.16 -9.56 3.14
N LYS A 387 10.34 -9.70 2.50
CA LYS A 387 11.55 -10.18 3.19
C LYS A 387 11.97 -9.30 4.38
N LYS A 388 11.67 -7.99 4.35
CA LYS A 388 12.04 -7.05 5.42
C LYS A 388 11.30 -7.29 6.74
N TYR A 389 10.07 -7.80 6.68
CA TYR A 389 9.23 -8.10 7.85
C TYR A 389 8.57 -9.49 7.71
N LYS A 390 9.36 -10.46 7.23
CA LYS A 390 8.88 -11.78 6.81
C LYS A 390 8.03 -12.48 7.88
N THR A 391 8.53 -12.50 9.12
CA THR A 391 7.86 -13.15 10.25
C THR A 391 6.46 -12.58 10.47
N PHE A 392 6.33 -11.25 10.51
CA PHE A 392 5.05 -10.56 10.69
C PHE A 392 4.06 -10.85 9.56
N TYR A 393 4.49 -10.71 8.29
CA TYR A 393 3.58 -10.93 7.17
C TYR A 393 3.13 -12.38 7.04
N ILE A 394 4.01 -13.35 7.33
CA ILE A 394 3.65 -14.77 7.28
C ILE A 394 2.67 -15.11 8.41
N SER A 395 2.91 -14.64 9.64
CA SER A 395 2.07 -15.02 10.78
C SER A 395 0.73 -14.30 10.80
N GLU A 396 0.67 -13.02 10.41
CA GLU A 396 -0.53 -12.20 10.54
C GLU A 396 -1.38 -12.10 9.27
N TYR A 397 -0.79 -12.41 8.10
CA TYR A 397 -1.37 -12.17 6.78
C TYR A 397 -1.04 -13.25 5.73
N ASP A 398 -0.57 -14.43 6.11
CA ASP A 398 -0.23 -15.55 5.21
C ASP A 398 0.72 -15.17 4.05
N GLY A 399 1.64 -14.22 4.31
CA GLY A 399 2.67 -13.79 3.39
C GLY A 399 2.13 -13.13 2.11
N LEU A 400 2.76 -13.41 0.97
CA LEU A 400 2.48 -12.72 -0.30
C LEU A 400 1.04 -12.93 -0.77
N LYS A 401 0.55 -14.17 -0.70
CA LYS A 401 -0.80 -14.52 -1.17
C LYS A 401 -1.85 -13.90 -0.27
N GLY A 402 -1.71 -14.04 1.05
CA GLY A 402 -2.71 -13.52 1.97
C GLY A 402 -2.75 -11.99 2.03
N LEU A 403 -1.63 -11.27 1.80
CA LEU A 403 -1.67 -9.79 1.66
C LEU A 403 -2.47 -9.34 0.43
N LYS A 404 -2.32 -10.02 -0.72
CA LYS A 404 -3.12 -9.73 -1.93
C LYS A 404 -4.59 -10.04 -1.70
N GLU A 405 -4.89 -11.17 -1.07
CA GLU A 405 -6.24 -11.55 -0.73
C GLU A 405 -6.87 -10.60 0.30
N TYR A 406 -6.09 -10.13 1.28
CA TYR A 406 -6.51 -9.12 2.24
C TYR A 406 -6.95 -7.82 1.54
N SER A 407 -6.15 -7.34 0.59
CA SER A 407 -6.48 -6.16 -0.22
C SER A 407 -7.77 -6.35 -1.02
N PHE A 408 -7.91 -7.48 -1.72
CA PHE A 408 -9.13 -7.82 -2.47
C PHE A 408 -10.38 -7.83 -1.58
N ARG A 409 -10.28 -8.47 -0.40
CA ARG A 409 -11.35 -8.51 0.59
C ARG A 409 -11.72 -7.13 1.13
N GLN A 410 -10.78 -6.19 1.23
CA GLN A 410 -11.10 -4.81 1.64
C GLN A 410 -11.97 -4.09 0.61
N SER A 411 -11.69 -4.22 -0.68
CA SER A 411 -12.54 -3.63 -1.73
C SER A 411 -13.98 -4.16 -1.66
N LEU A 412 -14.14 -5.49 -1.56
CA LEU A 412 -15.46 -6.12 -1.41
C LEU A 412 -16.18 -5.66 -0.14
N PHE A 413 -15.44 -5.50 0.96
CA PHE A 413 -15.98 -5.03 2.23
C PHE A 413 -16.51 -3.60 2.11
N PHE A 414 -15.75 -2.67 1.54
CA PHE A 414 -16.18 -1.28 1.37
C PHE A 414 -17.41 -1.17 0.46
N ASP A 415 -17.45 -1.94 -0.63
CA ASP A 415 -18.61 -2.02 -1.52
C ASP A 415 -19.86 -2.54 -0.80
N ALA A 416 -19.73 -3.63 -0.03
CA ALA A 416 -20.85 -4.20 0.72
C ALA A 416 -21.43 -3.19 1.73
N LYS A 417 -20.57 -2.53 2.50
CA LYS A 417 -21.02 -1.53 3.50
C LYS A 417 -21.60 -0.27 2.86
N GLN A 418 -21.10 0.16 1.71
CA GLN A 418 -21.73 1.23 0.96
C GLN A 418 -23.14 0.84 0.50
N LYS A 419 -23.32 -0.38 -0.02
CA LYS A 419 -24.63 -0.91 -0.43
C LYS A 419 -25.61 -0.96 0.75
N ASP A 420 -25.16 -1.38 1.93
CA ASP A 420 -25.98 -1.37 3.16
C ASP A 420 -26.49 0.06 3.51
N ALA A 421 -25.59 1.05 3.48
CA ALA A 421 -25.96 2.44 3.74
C ALA A 421 -26.96 2.96 2.68
N MET A 422 -26.81 2.54 1.42
CA MET A 422 -27.74 2.92 0.35
C MET A 422 -29.09 2.28 0.50
N LEU A 423 -29.14 1.03 0.95
CA LEU A 423 -30.40 0.38 1.29
C LEU A 423 -31.15 1.16 2.37
N ASN A 424 -30.45 1.72 3.36
CA ASN A 424 -31.08 2.55 4.39
C ASN A 424 -31.58 3.89 3.83
N LEU A 425 -30.84 4.55 2.93
CA LEU A 425 -31.33 5.75 2.24
C LEU A 425 -32.57 5.45 1.39
N LYS A 426 -32.56 4.33 0.68
CA LYS A 426 -33.67 3.85 -0.15
C LYS A 426 -34.92 3.54 0.67
N LYS A 427 -34.78 2.87 1.82
CA LYS A 427 -35.88 2.67 2.78
C LYS A 427 -36.42 4.00 3.30
N HIS A 428 -35.54 4.94 3.63
CA HIS A 428 -35.96 6.28 4.07
C HIS A 428 -36.73 7.03 2.98
N LEU A 429 -36.27 6.98 1.72
CA LEU A 429 -36.98 7.54 0.59
C LEU A 429 -38.40 6.97 0.50
N TYR A 430 -38.54 5.65 0.60
CA TYR A 430 -39.85 5.00 0.59
C TYR A 430 -40.77 5.54 1.70
N PHE A 431 -40.27 5.58 2.94
CA PHE A 431 -41.05 6.02 4.09
C PHE A 431 -41.36 7.53 4.13
N THR A 432 -40.77 8.30 3.21
CA THR A 432 -41.06 9.74 3.09
C THR A 432 -41.91 10.09 1.88
N ALA A 433 -42.24 9.10 1.03
CA ALA A 433 -42.95 9.34 -0.22
C ALA A 433 -44.16 8.44 -0.45
N PHE A 434 -44.15 7.20 0.09
CA PHE A 434 -45.18 6.21 -0.25
C PHE A 434 -45.87 5.58 0.96
N LYS A 435 -45.21 5.51 2.12
CA LYS A 435 -45.78 4.91 3.33
C LYS A 435 -45.29 5.63 4.58
N ILE A 436 -46.15 5.84 5.56
CA ILE A 436 -45.74 6.32 6.89
C ILE A 436 -45.00 5.19 7.63
N ASN A 437 -43.87 5.50 8.25
CA ASN A 437 -43.09 4.54 9.04
C ASN A 437 -43.70 4.31 10.44
N THR A 438 -44.87 3.68 10.48
CA THR A 438 -45.56 3.25 11.70
C THR A 438 -46.34 1.96 11.43
N ASP A 439 -46.39 1.08 12.43
CA ASP A 439 -47.13 -0.18 12.36
C ASP A 439 -48.61 -0.01 12.74
N SER A 440 -48.95 1.05 13.45
CA SER A 440 -50.31 1.30 13.94
C SER A 440 -50.60 2.79 13.90
N LEU A 441 -51.32 3.22 12.87
CA LEU A 441 -51.97 4.52 12.85
C LEU A 441 -53.47 4.26 13.06
N SER A 442 -54.11 4.92 14.01
CA SER A 442 -55.52 4.70 14.29
C SER A 442 -56.27 5.97 14.67
N TYR A 443 -57.58 5.91 14.47
CA TYR A 443 -58.54 6.88 14.96
C TYR A 443 -59.70 6.11 15.60
N ASN A 444 -60.00 6.38 16.88
CA ASN A 444 -61.05 5.67 17.63
C ASN A 444 -60.98 4.14 17.47
N ASN A 445 -59.77 3.57 17.56
CA ASN A 445 -59.46 2.15 17.35
C ASN A 445 -59.68 1.61 15.92
N THR A 446 -60.09 2.45 14.96
CA THR A 446 -60.14 2.08 13.53
C THR A 446 -58.75 2.25 12.92
N PRO A 447 -58.19 1.21 12.27
CA PRO A 447 -56.88 1.30 11.63
C PRO A 447 -56.91 2.21 10.40
N PHE A 448 -55.90 3.06 10.28
CA PHE A 448 -55.63 3.89 9.11
C PHE A 448 -54.73 3.15 8.13
N GLN A 449 -54.97 3.32 6.84
CA GLN A 449 -53.98 2.91 5.85
C GLN A 449 -52.76 3.82 5.93
N THR A 450 -51.58 3.25 6.11
CA THR A 450 -50.33 4.02 6.18
C THR A 450 -49.70 4.24 4.80
N GLN A 451 -50.22 3.59 3.76
CA GLN A 451 -49.75 3.72 2.39
C GLN A 451 -50.54 4.80 1.63
N VAL A 452 -49.83 5.54 0.79
CA VAL A 452 -50.44 6.50 -0.13
C VAL A 452 -51.18 5.76 -1.24
N THR A 453 -52.48 6.01 -1.36
CA THR A 453 -53.38 5.42 -2.36
C THR A 453 -53.90 6.46 -3.34
N SER A 454 -54.37 5.98 -4.49
CA SER A 454 -55.06 6.80 -5.49
C SER A 454 -56.56 6.67 -5.28
N PRO A 455 -57.34 7.78 -5.33
CA PRO A 455 -58.80 7.72 -5.19
C PRO A 455 -59.53 6.86 -6.23
N GLU A 456 -58.88 6.55 -7.36
CA GLU A 456 -59.43 5.75 -8.48
C GLU A 456 -59.19 4.23 -8.34
N THR A 457 -58.73 3.72 -7.20
CA THR A 457 -58.59 2.26 -6.98
C THR A 457 -59.94 1.60 -6.70
N ASN A 458 -60.27 0.55 -7.47
CA ASN A 458 -61.57 -0.16 -7.43
C ASN A 458 -61.86 -0.96 -6.14
N ASN A 459 -60.93 -0.99 -5.17
CA ASN A 459 -61.01 -1.84 -3.97
C ASN A 459 -61.16 -1.03 -2.67
N ASN A 460 -61.79 0.15 -2.73
CA ASN A 460 -61.97 0.97 -1.53
C ASN A 460 -63.21 0.51 -0.74
N GLU A 461 -63.06 0.24 0.55
CA GLU A 461 -64.12 -0.24 1.44
C GLU A 461 -64.71 0.91 2.27
N PRO A 462 -66.03 0.90 2.54
CA PRO A 462 -66.66 1.86 3.45
C PRO A 462 -66.03 1.85 4.85
N GLY A 463 -65.95 3.02 5.49
CA GLY A 463 -65.44 3.17 6.86
C GLY A 463 -63.91 3.10 7.00
N LYS A 464 -63.16 2.81 5.92
CA LYS A 464 -61.69 2.90 5.92
C LYS A 464 -61.21 4.31 5.55
N TYR A 465 -60.05 4.67 6.08
CA TYR A 465 -59.38 5.94 5.78
C TYR A 465 -58.17 5.72 4.88
N TYR A 466 -58.16 6.43 3.74
CA TYR A 466 -57.17 6.33 2.69
C TYR A 466 -56.32 7.60 2.64
N ILE A 467 -55.00 7.48 2.51
CA ILE A 467 -54.07 8.61 2.48
C ILE A 467 -53.72 8.95 1.04
N THR A 468 -53.82 10.22 0.65
CA THR A 468 -53.43 10.70 -0.69
C THR A 468 -52.07 11.40 -0.70
N ASP A 469 -51.76 12.10 0.40
CA ASP A 469 -50.47 12.75 0.63
C ASP A 469 -50.19 12.84 2.15
N PHE A 470 -48.92 12.82 2.50
CA PHE A 470 -48.47 13.05 3.87
C PHE A 470 -47.17 13.87 3.89
N LYS A 471 -46.96 14.61 4.98
CA LYS A 471 -45.76 15.43 5.19
C LYS A 471 -45.34 15.40 6.66
N ASN A 472 -44.06 15.11 6.89
CA ASN A 472 -43.47 15.16 8.23
C ASN A 472 -42.87 16.55 8.47
N THR A 473 -43.17 17.14 9.62
CA THR A 473 -42.53 18.37 10.10
C THR A 473 -41.22 18.07 10.82
N LYS A 474 -40.47 19.12 11.17
CA LYS A 474 -39.23 18.98 11.97
C LYS A 474 -39.50 18.52 13.41
N GLU A 475 -40.69 18.77 13.92
CA GLU A 475 -41.13 18.45 15.29
C GLU A 475 -41.60 17.00 15.42
N GLY A 476 -41.63 16.25 14.31
CA GLY A 476 -42.09 14.86 14.28
C GLY A 476 -43.56 14.70 13.91
N THR A 477 -44.34 15.78 13.91
CA THR A 477 -45.75 15.76 13.52
C THR A 477 -45.93 15.37 12.06
N ILE A 478 -46.79 14.38 11.84
CA ILE A 478 -47.19 13.90 10.52
C ILE A 478 -48.51 14.56 10.14
N TRP A 479 -48.51 15.30 9.05
CA TRP A 479 -49.72 15.85 8.44
C TRP A 479 -50.18 14.93 7.31
N ILE A 480 -51.49 14.76 7.19
CA ILE A 480 -52.12 13.79 6.30
C ILE A 480 -53.29 14.46 5.59
N SER A 481 -53.39 14.25 4.28
CA SER A 481 -54.64 14.41 3.54
C SER A 481 -55.11 13.08 3.00
N GLY A 482 -56.42 12.97 2.83
CA GLY A 482 -56.99 11.76 2.29
C GLY A 482 -58.48 11.85 2.03
N TYR A 483 -59.07 10.66 1.93
CA TYR A 483 -60.51 10.48 1.81
C TYR A 483 -60.97 9.22 2.56
N THR A 484 -62.25 9.20 2.92
CA THR A 484 -62.96 8.00 3.37
C THR A 484 -64.17 7.76 2.48
N ILE A 485 -64.65 6.53 2.45
CA ILE A 485 -65.89 6.16 1.77
C ILE A 485 -66.96 5.98 2.84
N SER A 486 -68.01 6.79 2.75
CA SER A 486 -69.20 6.65 3.59
C SER A 486 -70.01 5.41 3.21
N GLU A 487 -70.92 4.98 4.10
CA GLU A 487 -71.83 3.85 3.85
C GLU A 487 -72.65 4.01 2.55
N ASN A 488 -72.94 5.25 2.15
CA ASN A 488 -73.64 5.58 0.90
C ASN A 488 -72.73 5.59 -0.34
N ASN A 489 -71.53 5.00 -0.25
CA ASN A 489 -70.50 4.99 -1.30
C ASN A 489 -70.03 6.39 -1.75
N LYS A 490 -70.25 7.43 -0.94
CA LYS A 490 -69.74 8.78 -1.22
C LYS A 490 -68.35 8.98 -0.65
N MET A 491 -67.49 9.61 -1.45
CA MET A 491 -66.12 9.97 -1.06
C MET A 491 -66.11 11.28 -0.26
N GLN A 492 -65.52 11.24 0.94
CA GLN A 492 -65.39 12.38 1.83
C GLN A 492 -63.92 12.69 2.11
N GLY A 493 -63.48 13.88 1.68
CA GLY A 493 -62.13 14.36 1.93
C GLY A 493 -61.88 14.68 3.41
N TYR A 494 -60.65 14.43 3.87
CA TYR A 494 -60.22 14.79 5.21
C TYR A 494 -58.80 15.35 5.25
N THR A 495 -58.52 16.14 6.29
CA THR A 495 -57.17 16.56 6.67
C THR A 495 -57.00 16.28 8.15
N ALA A 496 -55.88 15.67 8.49
CA ALA A 496 -55.59 15.22 9.84
C ALA A 496 -54.09 15.31 10.14
N PHE A 497 -53.73 15.14 11.40
CA PHE A 497 -52.34 15.06 11.83
C PHE A 497 -52.15 14.07 12.98
N SER A 498 -50.89 13.67 13.22
CA SER A 498 -50.48 12.84 14.35
C SER A 498 -49.18 13.37 14.93
N GLU A 499 -49.15 13.60 16.24
CA GLU A 499 -47.96 14.08 16.98
C GLU A 499 -47.12 12.92 17.55
N ASP A 500 -47.77 11.78 17.82
CA ASP A 500 -47.18 10.59 18.43
C ASP A 500 -46.96 9.43 17.44
N ASN A 501 -47.28 9.67 16.16
CA ASN A 501 -47.23 8.69 15.07
C ASN A 501 -48.12 7.46 15.29
N LYS A 502 -49.12 7.57 16.17
CA LYS A 502 -50.06 6.50 16.53
C LYS A 502 -51.50 6.97 16.42
N ASN A 503 -51.84 8.06 17.08
CA ASN A 503 -53.19 8.58 17.17
C ASN A 503 -53.41 9.72 16.18
N ILE A 504 -54.51 9.63 15.44
CA ILE A 504 -54.90 10.63 14.45
C ILE A 504 -55.86 11.65 15.06
N LYS A 505 -55.58 12.93 14.81
CA LYS A 505 -56.45 14.07 15.14
C LYS A 505 -56.95 14.69 13.83
N PHE A 506 -58.26 14.65 13.61
CA PHE A 506 -58.88 15.28 12.45
C PHE A 506 -58.98 16.80 12.64
N LEU A 507 -58.67 17.54 11.58
CA LEU A 507 -58.89 18.99 11.49
C LEU A 507 -60.18 19.26 10.71
N SER A 508 -60.40 18.48 9.66
CA SER A 508 -61.60 18.54 8.84
C SER A 508 -61.98 17.13 8.40
N LEU A 509 -63.23 16.77 8.60
CA LEU A 509 -63.90 15.66 7.93
C LEU A 509 -65.11 16.27 7.22
N ASN A 510 -65.17 16.23 5.89
CA ASN A 510 -66.30 16.80 5.15
C ASN A 510 -67.60 16.09 5.60
N GLU A 511 -68.62 16.87 6.00
CA GLU A 511 -69.84 16.35 6.62
C GLU A 511 -70.66 15.42 5.69
N LYS A 512 -71.50 14.56 6.30
CA LYS A 512 -72.38 13.59 5.64
C LYS A 512 -73.36 14.19 4.62
N ASN A 513 -73.60 15.49 4.65
CA ASN A 513 -74.60 16.17 3.83
C ASN A 513 -74.09 16.63 2.45
N ASP A 514 -72.79 16.48 2.15
CA ASP A 514 -72.25 16.83 0.84
C ASP A 514 -72.74 15.83 -0.23
N THR A 515 -73.34 16.33 -1.32
CA THR A 515 -73.84 15.48 -2.42
C THR A 515 -72.74 15.07 -3.40
N ALA A 516 -71.60 15.76 -3.37
CA ALA A 516 -70.50 15.55 -4.30
C ALA A 516 -69.35 14.71 -3.72
N ASN A 517 -68.64 13.97 -4.59
CA ASN A 517 -67.44 13.24 -4.21
C ASN A 517 -66.28 14.22 -3.97
N THR A 518 -65.81 14.29 -2.72
CA THR A 518 -64.74 15.20 -2.30
C THR A 518 -63.52 14.42 -1.84
N CYS A 519 -62.33 14.92 -2.16
CA CYS A 519 -61.07 14.33 -1.74
C CYS A 519 -60.05 15.43 -1.43
N ASN A 520 -59.30 15.30 -0.34
CA ASN A 520 -58.18 16.20 -0.09
C ASN A 520 -56.93 15.50 -0.65
N LEU A 521 -56.30 16.10 -1.67
CA LEU A 521 -55.29 15.39 -2.47
C LEU A 521 -53.85 15.67 -2.04
N ILE A 522 -53.56 16.90 -1.65
CA ILE A 522 -52.20 17.38 -1.40
C ILE A 522 -52.18 18.36 -0.24
N ILE A 523 -51.08 18.35 0.51
CA ILE A 523 -50.89 19.18 1.70
C ILE A 523 -49.50 19.82 1.79
N ALA A 524 -49.46 21.01 2.39
CA ALA A 524 -48.24 21.71 2.75
C ALA A 524 -48.32 22.23 4.19
N PRO A 525 -47.65 21.56 5.15
CA PRO A 525 -47.59 22.04 6.53
C PRO A 525 -46.74 23.30 6.63
N TYR A 526 -47.05 24.12 7.63
CA TYR A 526 -46.30 25.32 8.02
C TYR A 526 -46.21 25.39 9.56
N LYS A 527 -45.46 26.36 10.10
CA LYS A 527 -45.18 26.43 11.55
C LYS A 527 -46.42 26.40 12.48
N LYS A 528 -47.58 26.87 12.02
CA LYS A 528 -48.80 26.98 12.84
C LYS A 528 -50.02 26.29 12.21
N GLY A 529 -49.81 25.34 11.29
CA GLY A 529 -50.91 24.56 10.73
C GLY A 529 -50.57 23.93 9.38
N CYS A 530 -51.57 23.81 8.51
CA CYS A 530 -51.38 23.23 7.18
C CYS A 530 -52.27 23.84 6.12
N TYR A 531 -51.76 23.93 4.90
CA TYR A 531 -52.56 24.13 3.70
C TYR A 531 -52.98 22.77 3.13
N ALA A 532 -54.25 22.62 2.75
CA ALA A 532 -54.76 21.47 2.04
C ALA A 532 -55.52 21.92 0.79
N VAL A 533 -55.47 21.14 -0.28
CA VAL A 533 -56.33 21.36 -1.46
C VAL A 533 -57.46 20.33 -1.44
N LYS A 534 -58.68 20.81 -1.18
CA LYS A 534 -59.93 20.06 -1.31
C LYS A 534 -60.33 20.04 -2.78
N THR A 535 -60.54 18.86 -3.33
CA THR A 535 -60.96 18.66 -4.72
C THR A 535 -62.32 17.98 -4.74
N THR A 536 -63.30 18.63 -5.36
CA THR A 536 -64.65 18.09 -5.58
C THR A 536 -64.77 17.67 -7.04
N LYS A 537 -65.11 16.39 -7.28
CA LYS A 537 -65.29 15.83 -8.62
C LYS A 537 -66.78 15.67 -8.91
N GLY A 538 -67.34 16.60 -9.67
CA GLY A 538 -68.70 16.55 -10.23
C GLY A 538 -68.66 16.51 -11.76
N THR A 539 -69.53 17.28 -12.42
CA THR A 539 -69.45 17.55 -13.86
C THR A 539 -68.17 18.31 -14.24
N GLN A 540 -67.66 19.13 -13.32
CA GLN A 540 -66.36 19.79 -13.39
C GLN A 540 -65.56 19.48 -12.12
N ILE A 541 -64.24 19.66 -12.22
CA ILE A 541 -63.33 19.56 -11.08
C ILE A 541 -63.27 20.94 -10.42
N ASN A 542 -63.59 21.01 -9.13
CA ASN A 542 -63.47 22.24 -8.35
C ASN A 542 -62.41 22.06 -7.27
N ASN A 543 -61.50 23.02 -7.16
CA ASN A 543 -60.42 22.98 -6.19
C ASN A 543 -60.52 24.15 -5.22
N THR A 544 -60.45 23.87 -3.93
CA THR A 544 -60.46 24.88 -2.87
C THR A 544 -59.21 24.71 -2.01
N LEU A 545 -58.39 25.76 -1.93
CA LEU A 545 -57.27 25.84 -1.01
C LEU A 545 -57.79 26.24 0.38
N VAL A 546 -57.54 25.40 1.38
CA VAL A 546 -57.94 25.65 2.76
C VAL A 546 -56.69 25.75 3.64
N LYS A 547 -56.61 26.79 4.47
CA LYS A 547 -55.57 26.96 5.49
C LYS A 547 -56.17 26.65 6.86
N TYR A 548 -55.63 25.62 7.51
CA TYR A 548 -55.95 25.26 8.89
C TYR A 548 -54.90 25.81 9.84
N ASP A 549 -55.30 26.21 11.05
CA ASP A 549 -54.38 26.36 12.18
C ASP A 549 -54.14 25.02 12.90
N ASN A 550 -53.32 25.05 13.96
CA ASN A 550 -53.03 23.86 14.79
C ASN A 550 -54.26 23.30 15.53
N ASN A 551 -55.33 24.08 15.68
CA ASN A 551 -56.56 23.64 16.33
C ASN A 551 -57.60 23.14 15.31
N GLY A 552 -57.28 23.14 14.01
CA GLY A 552 -58.19 22.76 12.94
C GLY A 552 -59.18 23.86 12.52
N LYS A 553 -59.02 25.07 13.03
CA LYS A 553 -59.84 26.20 12.58
C LYS A 553 -59.42 26.61 11.18
N ILE A 554 -60.40 26.80 10.30
CA ILE A 554 -60.19 27.35 8.96
C ILE A 554 -59.87 28.85 9.10
N ILE A 555 -58.66 29.22 8.69
CA ILE A 555 -58.19 30.62 8.64
C ILE A 555 -58.47 31.23 7.27
N LEU A 556 -58.35 30.43 6.20
CA LEU A 556 -58.54 30.86 4.82
C LEU A 556 -59.20 29.74 4.02
N SER A 557 -60.12 30.10 3.14
CA SER A 557 -60.71 29.21 2.14
C SER A 557 -60.79 29.97 0.82
N LEU A 558 -60.08 29.50 -0.20
CA LEU A 558 -59.97 30.16 -1.51
C LEU A 558 -60.27 29.17 -2.63
N ASN A 559 -61.22 29.51 -3.50
CA ASN A 559 -61.47 28.75 -4.72
C ASN A 559 -60.35 29.00 -5.73
N LEU A 560 -59.75 27.93 -6.23
CA LEU A 560 -58.67 27.99 -7.21
C LEU A 560 -59.28 27.98 -8.63
N PRO A 561 -58.73 28.76 -9.57
CA PRO A 561 -59.38 29.02 -10.87
C PRO A 561 -59.26 27.87 -11.88
N TYR A 562 -58.64 26.74 -11.51
CA TYR A 562 -58.33 25.67 -12.45
C TYR A 562 -59.12 24.40 -12.18
N HIS A 563 -59.77 23.89 -13.23
CA HIS A 563 -60.55 22.65 -13.23
C HIS A 563 -59.71 21.42 -13.60
N LYS A 564 -58.50 21.31 -13.02
CA LYS A 564 -57.55 20.20 -13.21
C LYS A 564 -57.18 19.62 -11.86
N ILE A 565 -56.67 18.39 -11.85
CA ILE A 565 -56.27 17.74 -10.60
C ILE A 565 -54.97 18.36 -10.05
N PRO A 566 -54.95 18.82 -8.79
CA PRO A 566 -53.74 19.33 -8.15
C PRO A 566 -52.80 18.16 -7.82
N ARG A 567 -51.52 18.30 -8.18
CA ARG A 567 -50.51 17.22 -8.12
C ARG A 567 -49.47 17.44 -7.04
N ILE A 568 -49.04 18.68 -6.86
CA ILE A 568 -48.05 19.07 -5.85
C ILE A 568 -48.43 20.43 -5.30
N ILE A 569 -48.20 20.61 -4.00
CA ILE A 569 -48.23 21.89 -3.31
C ILE A 569 -46.91 22.08 -2.57
N LYS A 570 -46.37 23.29 -2.63
CA LYS A 570 -45.22 23.72 -1.85
C LYS A 570 -45.52 25.05 -1.21
N TYR A 571 -45.30 25.14 0.10
CA TYR A 571 -45.36 26.40 0.83
C TYR A 571 -43.93 26.90 1.12
N ASP A 572 -43.76 28.20 0.99
CA ASP A 572 -42.54 28.95 1.27
C ASP A 572 -42.80 29.95 2.40
N ASP A 573 -42.53 29.53 3.63
CA ASP A 573 -42.76 30.28 4.87
C ASP A 573 -42.10 31.67 4.86
N ILE A 574 -40.97 31.85 4.16
CA ILE A 574 -40.19 33.11 4.19
C ILE A 574 -40.93 34.20 3.40
N ASN A 575 -41.42 33.86 2.22
CA ASN A 575 -42.11 34.81 1.35
C ASN A 575 -43.63 34.72 1.45
N ASN A 576 -44.15 33.82 2.30
CA ASN A 576 -45.55 33.46 2.39
C ASN A 576 -46.17 33.13 1.02
N ASN A 577 -45.50 32.31 0.22
CA ASN A 577 -45.98 31.94 -1.11
C ASN A 577 -46.33 30.46 -1.19
N ILE A 578 -47.34 30.14 -1.99
CA ILE A 578 -47.80 28.79 -2.28
C ILE A 578 -47.61 28.55 -3.77
N ILE A 579 -47.03 27.40 -4.12
CA ILE A 579 -46.93 26.93 -5.48
C ILE A 579 -47.76 25.66 -5.60
N ILE A 580 -48.73 25.64 -6.51
CA ILE A 580 -49.57 24.48 -6.79
C ILE A 580 -49.37 24.10 -8.25
N ILE A 581 -49.13 22.82 -8.52
CA ILE A 581 -49.06 22.30 -9.89
C ILE A 581 -50.32 21.52 -10.18
N PHE A 582 -51.05 21.91 -11.23
CA PHE A 582 -52.24 21.24 -11.73
C PHE A 582 -51.95 20.49 -13.03
N GLY A 583 -52.51 19.30 -13.19
CA GLY A 583 -52.36 18.52 -14.42
C GLY A 583 -53.35 17.37 -14.51
N GLY A 584 -53.90 17.16 -15.71
CA GLY A 584 -54.87 16.09 -15.97
C GLY A 584 -56.24 16.26 -15.31
N TYR A 585 -57.12 15.31 -15.60
CA TYR A 585 -58.50 15.24 -15.12
C TYR A 585 -58.79 13.97 -14.31
N LYS A 586 -57.96 12.93 -14.49
CA LYS A 586 -57.99 11.71 -13.68
C LYS A 586 -57.23 11.88 -12.37
N MET A 587 -57.73 11.26 -11.31
CA MET A 587 -57.12 11.30 -9.97
C MET A 587 -55.80 10.51 -9.92
N ASN A 588 -55.55 9.61 -10.87
CA ASN A 588 -54.25 8.97 -11.06
C ASN A 588 -53.09 9.99 -11.10
N LYS A 589 -51.91 9.70 -10.52
CA LYS A 589 -50.82 10.68 -10.40
C LYS A 589 -50.17 11.10 -11.73
N ILE A 590 -50.45 10.40 -12.83
CA ILE A 590 -49.91 10.72 -14.15
C ILE A 590 -50.90 11.63 -14.86
N SER A 591 -50.44 12.81 -15.31
CA SER A 591 -51.28 13.69 -16.13
C SER A 591 -51.69 12.96 -17.41
N ASP A 592 -52.99 12.75 -17.58
CA ASP A 592 -53.61 12.27 -18.82
C ASP A 592 -53.75 13.39 -19.87
N ASP A 593 -53.47 14.63 -19.48
CA ASP A 593 -53.45 15.81 -20.34
C ASP A 593 -52.01 16.27 -20.64
N ASN A 594 -51.81 16.81 -21.83
CA ASN A 594 -50.59 17.48 -22.29
C ASN A 594 -50.38 18.86 -21.69
N LYS A 595 -51.36 19.46 -21.01
CA LYS A 595 -51.22 20.81 -20.43
C LYS A 595 -51.15 20.80 -18.92
N GLN A 596 -50.08 21.36 -18.37
CA GLN A 596 -49.86 21.55 -16.93
C GLN A 596 -49.79 23.02 -16.57
N ILE A 597 -50.25 23.33 -15.38
CA ILE A 597 -50.35 24.70 -14.88
C ILE A 597 -49.62 24.77 -13.55
N ILE A 598 -48.58 25.60 -13.48
CA ILE A 598 -47.91 25.94 -12.23
C ILE A 598 -48.50 27.28 -11.80
N TYR A 599 -49.19 27.26 -10.68
CA TYR A 599 -49.85 28.41 -10.10
C TYR A 599 -49.08 28.88 -8.88
N HIS A 600 -48.58 30.11 -8.93
CA HIS A 600 -47.97 30.79 -7.79
C HIS A 600 -49.00 31.74 -7.17
N LEU A 601 -49.19 31.61 -5.86
CA LEU A 601 -50.16 32.36 -5.08
C LEU A 601 -49.50 32.92 -3.82
N ASN A 602 -49.74 34.20 -3.51
CA ASN A 602 -49.61 34.72 -2.16
C ASN A 602 -51.01 34.79 -1.53
N PRO A 603 -51.29 34.05 -0.44
CA PRO A 603 -52.62 34.01 0.16
C PRO A 603 -53.04 35.33 0.80
N ASP A 604 -52.09 36.20 1.16
CA ASP A 604 -52.35 37.50 1.78
C ASP A 604 -52.41 38.64 0.74
N ASP A 605 -51.86 38.43 -0.47
CA ASP A 605 -51.81 39.41 -1.56
C ASP A 605 -52.05 38.74 -2.92
N GLN A 606 -53.33 38.64 -3.31
CA GLN A 606 -53.74 37.99 -4.57
C GLN A 606 -53.26 38.74 -5.83
N LEU A 607 -52.76 39.97 -5.71
CA LEU A 607 -52.18 40.70 -6.84
C LEU A 607 -50.78 40.18 -7.20
N ARG A 608 -50.12 39.45 -6.29
CA ARG A 608 -48.82 38.80 -6.52
C ARG A 608 -48.97 37.35 -6.91
N THR A 609 -49.81 37.09 -7.91
CA THR A 609 -50.02 35.76 -8.48
C THR A 609 -49.52 35.70 -9.92
N TYR A 610 -48.96 34.56 -10.31
CA TYR A 610 -48.62 34.30 -11.71
C TYR A 610 -48.87 32.83 -12.04
N GLU A 611 -49.13 32.56 -13.32
CA GLU A 611 -49.30 31.23 -13.85
C GLU A 611 -48.26 30.91 -14.91
N ILE A 612 -47.87 29.64 -14.98
CA ILE A 612 -46.99 29.12 -16.02
C ILE A 612 -47.68 27.91 -16.63
N LYS A 613 -47.89 27.95 -17.94
CA LYS A 613 -48.45 26.83 -18.71
C LYS A 613 -47.32 26.08 -19.37
N ILE A 614 -47.27 24.77 -19.15
CA ILE A 614 -46.30 23.87 -19.79
C ILE A 614 -47.07 22.85 -20.61
N ASN A 615 -46.72 22.73 -21.89
CA ASN A 615 -47.20 21.67 -22.76
C ASN A 615 -46.34 20.44 -22.55
N ALA A 616 -46.70 19.61 -21.57
CA ALA A 616 -46.00 18.38 -21.25
C ALA A 616 -46.87 17.34 -20.52
N LYS A 617 -46.57 16.06 -20.77
CA LYS A 617 -46.97 14.93 -19.92
C LYS A 617 -45.89 14.63 -18.89
N ILE A 618 -45.89 15.39 -17.80
CA ILE A 618 -44.92 15.28 -16.69
C ILE A 618 -45.63 14.86 -15.39
N GLN A 619 -45.03 13.96 -14.63
CA GLN A 619 -45.37 13.77 -13.23
C GLN A 619 -44.32 14.48 -12.39
N PHE A 620 -44.57 15.74 -12.04
CA PHE A 620 -43.73 16.45 -11.09
C PHE A 620 -43.74 15.70 -9.75
N PHE A 621 -42.58 15.62 -9.11
CA PHE A 621 -42.39 14.94 -7.82
C PHE A 621 -41.79 15.84 -6.73
N ASP A 622 -41.11 16.94 -7.08
CA ASP A 622 -40.58 17.87 -6.08
C ASP A 622 -40.35 19.28 -6.64
N ILE A 623 -40.27 20.26 -5.71
CA ILE A 623 -40.01 21.67 -5.97
C ILE A 623 -38.90 22.15 -5.02
N VAL A 624 -37.79 22.59 -5.59
CA VAL A 624 -36.65 23.14 -4.85
C VAL A 624 -36.50 24.62 -5.17
N LYS A 625 -36.57 25.47 -4.15
CA LYS A 625 -36.27 26.90 -4.30
C LYS A 625 -34.79 27.16 -4.02
N ARG A 626 -34.15 27.93 -4.89
CA ARG A 626 -32.78 28.43 -4.67
C ARG A 626 -32.64 29.83 -5.24
N ASN A 627 -32.13 30.75 -4.42
CA ASN A 627 -32.01 32.16 -4.76
C ASN A 627 -33.38 32.70 -5.27
N LYS A 628 -33.38 33.29 -6.45
CA LYS A 628 -34.53 33.83 -7.19
C LYS A 628 -35.06 32.86 -8.27
N LYS A 629 -34.86 31.56 -8.07
CA LYS A 629 -35.24 30.51 -9.03
C LYS A 629 -35.97 29.36 -8.34
N LEU A 630 -36.92 28.78 -9.07
CA LEU A 630 -37.65 27.57 -8.71
C LEU A 630 -37.22 26.44 -9.65
N TYR A 631 -36.85 25.32 -9.07
CA TYR A 631 -36.43 24.11 -9.77
C TYR A 631 -37.52 23.06 -9.58
N LEU A 632 -38.21 22.71 -10.65
CA LEU A 632 -39.23 21.69 -10.68
C LEU A 632 -38.62 20.40 -11.21
N PHE A 633 -38.85 19.30 -10.50
CA PHE A 633 -38.36 17.99 -10.89
C PHE A 633 -39.55 17.09 -11.21
N GLY A 634 -39.50 16.44 -12.37
CA GLY A 634 -40.59 15.59 -12.82
C GLY A 634 -40.14 14.39 -13.62
N ASN A 635 -41.04 13.43 -13.74
CA ASN A 635 -40.91 12.25 -14.58
C ASN A 635 -41.71 12.50 -15.86
N PHE A 636 -41.06 12.67 -17.01
CA PHE A 636 -41.73 13.04 -18.25
C PHE A 636 -41.91 11.86 -19.20
N ILE A 637 -43.01 11.88 -19.94
CA ILE A 637 -43.24 11.05 -21.13
C ILE A 637 -42.87 11.89 -22.37
N ASN A 638 -43.43 13.08 -22.46
CA ASN A 638 -43.07 14.08 -23.45
C ASN A 638 -43.23 15.50 -22.90
N PHE A 639 -42.54 16.45 -23.51
CA PHE A 639 -42.73 17.89 -23.28
C PHE A 639 -42.34 18.68 -24.52
N GLU A 640 -42.92 19.86 -24.68
CA GLU A 640 -42.50 20.86 -25.65
C GLU A 640 -41.34 21.68 -25.06
N ASP A 641 -40.21 21.68 -25.76
CA ASP A 641 -39.03 22.47 -25.37
C ASP A 641 -39.24 23.97 -25.65
N LEU A 642 -38.28 24.81 -25.21
CA LEU A 642 -38.34 26.26 -25.42
C LEU A 642 -38.30 26.69 -26.90
N SER A 643 -37.99 25.78 -27.82
CA SER A 643 -37.99 26.01 -29.27
C SER A 643 -39.27 25.49 -29.94
N GLY A 644 -40.23 24.93 -29.19
CA GLY A 644 -41.46 24.35 -29.71
C GLY A 644 -41.34 22.88 -30.15
N ASN A 645 -40.18 22.23 -29.96
CA ASN A 645 -40.00 20.84 -30.35
C ASN A 645 -40.52 19.89 -29.28
N THR A 646 -41.22 18.83 -29.68
CA THR A 646 -41.62 17.79 -28.74
C THR A 646 -40.45 16.85 -28.44
N VAL A 647 -40.01 16.82 -27.18
CA VAL A 647 -38.99 15.91 -26.66
C VAL A 647 -39.69 14.73 -25.99
N TYR A 648 -39.37 13.51 -26.45
CA TYR A 648 -39.86 12.26 -25.88
C TYR A 648 -38.80 11.64 -24.98
N SER A 649 -39.24 10.88 -23.96
CA SER A 649 -38.36 10.06 -23.15
C SER A 649 -37.76 8.93 -24.02
N LYS A 650 -36.44 8.96 -24.26
CA LYS A 650 -35.74 8.07 -25.20
C LYS A 650 -35.50 6.62 -24.71
N ALA A 651 -36.20 6.15 -23.69
CA ALA A 651 -36.02 4.79 -23.17
C ALA A 651 -37.05 3.83 -23.77
N GLY A 652 -36.92 3.44 -25.04
CA GLY A 652 -37.43 2.16 -25.60
C GLY A 652 -38.94 1.80 -25.61
N THR A 653 -39.86 2.45 -24.88
CA THR A 653 -41.32 2.18 -24.95
C THR A 653 -42.16 3.43 -24.66
N SER A 654 -43.44 3.41 -25.06
CA SER A 654 -44.44 4.48 -24.89
C SER A 654 -44.84 4.79 -23.44
N GLU A 655 -44.37 4.00 -22.46
CA GLU A 655 -44.70 4.14 -21.03
C GLU A 655 -43.51 4.64 -20.18
N ASN A 656 -42.36 4.90 -20.81
CA ASN A 656 -41.10 5.05 -20.10
C ASN A 656 -40.83 6.47 -19.64
N LYS A 657 -40.59 6.62 -18.34
CA LYS A 657 -40.35 7.91 -17.70
C LYS A 657 -38.85 8.15 -17.57
N THR A 658 -38.42 9.33 -17.98
CA THR A 658 -37.11 9.91 -17.65
C THR A 658 -37.31 11.14 -16.78
N ASN A 659 -36.27 11.56 -16.06
CA ASN A 659 -36.40 12.74 -15.21
C ASN A 659 -36.21 14.02 -16.05
N ILE A 660 -36.87 15.11 -15.67
CA ILE A 660 -36.66 16.45 -16.23
C ILE A 660 -36.47 17.45 -15.10
N LEU A 661 -35.59 18.42 -15.34
CA LEU A 661 -35.49 19.65 -14.56
C LEU A 661 -36.09 20.81 -15.35
N VAL A 662 -37.05 21.50 -14.75
CA VAL A 662 -37.58 22.78 -15.27
C VAL A 662 -37.18 23.90 -14.33
N THR A 663 -36.49 24.92 -14.84
CA THR A 663 -36.04 26.08 -14.08
C THR A 663 -36.92 27.28 -14.40
N ILE A 664 -37.47 27.89 -13.37
CA ILE A 664 -38.33 29.07 -13.45
C ILE A 664 -37.65 30.22 -12.72
N ILE A 665 -37.59 31.38 -13.37
CA ILE A 665 -37.08 32.61 -12.77
C ILE A 665 -38.20 33.39 -12.07
N ASN A 666 -37.85 34.31 -11.17
CA ASN A 666 -38.77 35.03 -10.29
C ASN A 666 -39.93 35.78 -10.96
N ASN A 667 -39.87 36.05 -12.26
CA ASN A 667 -40.95 36.70 -13.01
C ASN A 667 -41.96 35.70 -13.61
N GLY A 668 -41.86 34.41 -13.27
CA GLY A 668 -42.74 33.38 -13.79
C GLY A 668 -42.40 32.87 -15.20
N MET A 669 -41.21 33.17 -15.72
CA MET A 669 -40.77 32.62 -17.01
C MET A 669 -39.95 31.34 -16.84
N ILE A 670 -40.09 30.41 -17.78
CA ILE A 670 -39.25 29.21 -17.86
C ILE A 670 -37.90 29.62 -18.46
N GLU A 671 -36.83 29.43 -17.70
CA GLU A 671 -35.47 29.73 -18.13
C GLU A 671 -34.81 28.53 -18.82
N LYS A 672 -35.03 27.31 -18.29
CA LYS A 672 -34.41 26.09 -18.80
C LYS A 672 -35.32 24.87 -18.63
N GLN A 673 -35.25 23.96 -19.58
CA GLN A 673 -35.81 22.60 -19.50
C GLN A 673 -34.71 21.61 -19.86
N ILE A 674 -34.28 20.80 -18.90
CA ILE A 674 -33.15 19.88 -19.05
C ILE A 674 -33.63 18.46 -18.85
N PRO A 675 -33.75 17.65 -19.92
CA PRO A 675 -34.07 16.24 -19.81
C PRO A 675 -32.86 15.44 -19.32
N PHE A 676 -33.12 14.48 -18.44
CA PHE A 676 -32.14 13.53 -17.93
C PHE A 676 -32.36 12.19 -18.60
N PHE A 677 -31.62 11.94 -19.69
CA PHE A 677 -31.63 10.64 -20.34
C PHE A 677 -30.79 9.63 -19.54
N ASP A 678 -31.34 8.43 -19.35
CA ASP A 678 -30.72 7.28 -18.69
C ASP A 678 -30.90 6.06 -19.61
N THR A 679 -29.97 5.10 -19.58
CA THR A 679 -30.02 3.88 -20.42
C THR A 679 -31.12 2.91 -19.99
N GLN A 680 -31.62 3.04 -18.78
CA GLN A 680 -32.74 2.30 -18.21
C GLN A 680 -33.82 3.28 -17.74
N PRO A 681 -35.09 2.85 -17.68
CA PRO A 681 -36.16 3.68 -17.12
C PRO A 681 -35.87 4.09 -15.67
N VAL A 682 -36.09 5.36 -15.36
CA VAL A 682 -35.86 5.92 -14.02
C VAL A 682 -37.10 6.65 -13.54
N PHE A 683 -37.40 6.48 -12.26
CA PHE A 683 -38.52 7.13 -11.61
C PHE A 683 -38.02 7.97 -10.44
N GLY A 684 -37.90 9.28 -10.66
CA GLY A 684 -37.62 10.28 -9.65
C GLY A 684 -38.77 10.42 -8.65
N VAL A 685 -38.40 10.58 -7.38
CA VAL A 685 -39.33 10.65 -6.24
C VAL A 685 -39.10 11.91 -5.43
N LYS A 686 -37.85 12.34 -5.25
CA LYS A 686 -37.50 13.49 -4.41
C LYS A 686 -36.28 14.23 -4.91
N ALA A 687 -36.26 15.55 -4.72
CA ALA A 687 -35.10 16.39 -5.03
C ALA A 687 -34.66 17.15 -3.77
N LEU A 688 -33.40 16.95 -3.37
CA LEU A 688 -32.86 17.45 -2.11
C LEU A 688 -31.74 18.44 -2.36
N LYS A 689 -31.89 19.69 -1.90
CA LYS A 689 -30.82 20.69 -1.90
C LYS A 689 -29.77 20.34 -0.84
N ILE A 690 -28.71 19.63 -1.21
CA ILE A 690 -27.67 19.17 -0.28
C ILE A 690 -26.87 20.35 0.29
N ASN A 691 -26.47 21.28 -0.56
CA ASN A 691 -25.73 22.48 -0.18
C ASN A 691 -26.06 23.63 -1.14
N SER A 692 -25.27 24.71 -1.09
CA SER A 692 -25.46 25.83 -2.01
C SER A 692 -25.40 25.40 -3.46
N ASN A 693 -24.55 24.45 -3.87
CA ASN A 693 -24.24 24.11 -5.26
C ASN A 693 -24.67 22.71 -5.72
N THR A 694 -25.29 21.90 -4.88
CA THR A 694 -25.61 20.49 -5.18
C THR A 694 -27.06 20.17 -4.88
N ILE A 695 -27.75 19.63 -5.87
CA ILE A 695 -29.08 19.02 -5.72
C ILE A 695 -28.94 17.52 -5.95
N ASN A 696 -29.56 16.72 -5.08
CA ASN A 696 -29.61 15.27 -5.19
C ASN A 696 -31.02 14.82 -5.62
N ILE A 697 -31.12 14.16 -6.76
CA ILE A 697 -32.33 13.53 -7.25
C ILE A 697 -32.32 12.07 -6.81
N LEU A 698 -33.34 11.70 -6.04
CA LEU A 698 -33.54 10.35 -5.52
C LEU A 698 -34.77 9.70 -6.15
N GLY A 699 -34.67 8.42 -6.45
CA GLY A 699 -35.73 7.64 -7.09
C GLY A 699 -35.43 6.15 -7.16
N TYR A 700 -36.00 5.48 -8.16
CA TYR A 700 -35.76 4.06 -8.44
C TYR A 700 -35.50 3.83 -9.92
N LYS A 701 -34.62 2.89 -10.27
CA LYS A 701 -34.43 2.45 -11.66
C LYS A 701 -35.52 1.45 -12.04
N THR A 702 -36.68 1.95 -12.47
CA THR A 702 -37.88 1.15 -12.78
C THR A 702 -38.88 1.98 -13.58
N GLU A 703 -39.70 1.31 -14.40
CA GLU A 703 -40.94 1.86 -14.96
C GLU A 703 -42.01 1.93 -13.86
N LEU A 704 -42.84 2.97 -13.84
CA LEU A 704 -43.86 3.14 -12.79
C LEU A 704 -45.03 2.17 -13.00
N LYS A 705 -44.92 0.95 -12.48
CA LYS A 705 -46.08 0.08 -12.19
C LYS A 705 -46.12 -0.19 -10.68
N GLU A 706 -47.28 0.07 -10.10
CA GLU A 706 -47.70 -0.03 -8.69
C GLU A 706 -46.62 -0.48 -7.68
N GLN A 707 -46.22 0.44 -6.78
CA GLN A 707 -45.17 0.14 -5.81
C GLN A 707 -45.73 -0.64 -4.61
N ASN A 708 -45.48 -1.94 -4.58
CA ASN A 708 -45.54 -2.74 -3.35
C ASN A 708 -44.17 -2.67 -2.62
N PHE A 709 -44.18 -2.55 -1.28
CA PHE A 709 -42.98 -2.48 -0.42
C PHE A 709 -42.06 -3.69 -0.61
N GLU A 710 -42.63 -4.88 -0.83
CA GLU A 710 -41.83 -6.11 -0.98
C GLU A 710 -40.95 -6.10 -2.24
N ASN A 711 -41.42 -5.45 -3.31
CA ASN A 711 -40.68 -5.25 -4.56
C ASN A 711 -39.58 -4.18 -4.44
N LEU A 712 -39.46 -3.48 -3.32
CA LEU A 712 -38.37 -2.52 -3.13
C LEU A 712 -37.05 -3.21 -2.84
N LYS A 713 -37.01 -4.42 -2.27
CA LYS A 713 -35.71 -5.09 -2.04
C LYS A 713 -34.95 -5.32 -3.36
N THR A 714 -35.66 -5.55 -4.46
CA THR A 714 -35.09 -5.89 -5.77
C THR A 714 -34.82 -4.68 -6.67
N LYS A 715 -35.47 -3.52 -6.48
CA LYS A 715 -35.31 -2.34 -7.36
C LYS A 715 -34.06 -1.51 -7.03
N GLU A 716 -33.22 -1.15 -8.00
CA GLU A 716 -32.06 -0.29 -7.72
C GLU A 716 -32.46 1.15 -7.34
N LEU A 717 -31.70 1.77 -6.43
CA LEU A 717 -31.86 3.19 -6.09
C LEU A 717 -31.40 4.03 -7.29
N TYR A 718 -32.24 4.96 -7.76
CA TYR A 718 -31.78 6.03 -8.63
C TYR A 718 -31.24 7.17 -7.77
N TYR A 719 -29.98 7.54 -8.03
CA TYR A 719 -29.26 8.55 -7.28
C TYR A 719 -28.47 9.40 -8.26
N ARG A 720 -28.74 10.71 -8.32
CA ARG A 720 -28.06 11.62 -9.24
C ARG A 720 -27.78 12.97 -8.57
N LEU A 721 -26.52 13.40 -8.58
CA LEU A 721 -26.15 14.76 -8.16
C LEU A 721 -26.06 15.67 -9.37
N ILE A 722 -26.63 16.86 -9.25
CA ILE A 722 -26.54 17.91 -10.25
C ILE A 722 -26.15 19.25 -9.62
N ASN A 723 -25.56 20.12 -10.43
CA ASN A 723 -25.36 21.52 -10.12
C ASN A 723 -26.65 22.32 -10.44
N PRO A 724 -26.78 23.60 -10.08
CA PRO A 724 -27.98 24.39 -10.42
C PRO A 724 -28.14 24.64 -11.92
N GLU A 725 -27.09 24.44 -12.72
CA GLU A 725 -27.16 24.52 -14.17
C GLU A 725 -27.78 23.25 -14.77
N GLY A 726 -28.05 22.22 -13.96
CA GLY A 726 -28.60 20.93 -14.38
C GLY A 726 -27.55 19.94 -14.88
N GLU A 727 -26.27 20.28 -14.78
CA GLU A 727 -25.17 19.43 -15.19
C GLU A 727 -24.93 18.37 -14.12
N LYS A 728 -24.66 17.14 -14.56
CA LYS A 728 -24.30 16.03 -13.69
C LYS A 728 -23.01 16.40 -12.96
N ILE A 729 -23.09 16.52 -11.63
CA ILE A 729 -21.88 16.52 -10.81
C ILE A 729 -21.46 15.06 -10.75
N ASN A 730 -20.23 14.75 -11.17
CA ASN A 730 -19.70 13.39 -11.12
C ASN A 730 -19.92 12.78 -9.72
N SER A 731 -20.99 12.02 -9.62
CA SER A 731 -21.37 11.26 -8.45
C SER A 731 -21.15 9.83 -8.86
N ALA A 732 -19.93 9.34 -8.62
CA ALA A 732 -19.47 8.02 -9.00
C ALA A 732 -20.13 6.90 -8.17
N TRP A 733 -21.44 6.92 -8.07
CA TRP A 733 -22.26 5.87 -7.49
C TRP A 733 -22.55 4.78 -8.51
N HIS A 734 -22.45 5.11 -9.81
CA HIS A 734 -22.76 4.24 -10.95
C HIS A 734 -21.84 4.45 -12.17
N ASP A 735 -20.84 5.33 -12.07
CA ASP A 735 -19.86 5.54 -13.15
C ASP A 735 -18.64 4.64 -12.93
#